data_AF-A0A6T5T6P3-F1
#
_entry.id   AF-A0A6T5T6P3-F1
#
_cell.length_a   1.000
_cell.length_b   1.000
_cell.length_c   1.000
_cell.angle_alpha   90.00
_cell.angle_beta   90.00
_cell.angle_gamma   90.00
#
_symmetry.space_group_name_H-M   'P 1'
#
loop_
_entity.id
_entity.type
_entity.pdbx_description
1 polymer ?
#
loop_
_entity_poly.entity_id
_entity_poly.type
_entity_poly.pdbx_seq_one_letter_code
_entity_poly.pdbx_strand_id
1 'polypeptide(L)'
;MTAQLKMNVIAARTNVQVVKVKHRCEVAQSAFNRRRPTADVPTNEECELVQRESPRRVATASKQAEVTLLSVKNIYPTDTDYGEHAAAFLSGNFTPVGRECTAVLSDVRDQDQILKNDRVQLTGTIPVDFPTGQFAYVGPNPKFPLNHYKKWGDGPGQRASGLGIGWHHWFEGDGMIFALTFKADGSIIYRNRYVRTDSWKLESMRQTRIFRPLMNADGATFLYNAACNFVETGSFLKDSANTALFYYAGKMLSLQDTQDPWEVDPHTLKTVGRCTFNGSFPLKLPFTAHPKIAPSNGDMIFFGFNPVSPPHCTIGAITPSGNVRALKPLWSSIVGSIFMHDFVVTNKYTILYEGSMDIEPVRQIIGRHPLQYNENRIARFGLLPRDEVNSKHGDVVWYDCSSAQSVFHFVNAWEEIDENDNLVIVIIGVREDGFFHNALKAKGARDWIKSATLKQEPIPRMHEWRISVGSGAVEETFLFNIAVETPRINDAYGGKRNRYAYAGRIHTESLVEDAQLKFNGIVKFDLHERKQQVYEHAPGIYGMEPQFIAREDADSEDDGWLVMYIHDENGPDLGTSYCAIFDARNIMAGPLAKIAVPERVPYGAHALWMPLSNSTEATLSSSAANTYQSVKINAPKKYAFRAEQIEDLLKAVTVGVARGASGLFMHGWRPGVKKDSPEYYSFARSFGMRLAEQGRVGSVRKKEILDEIYTGFPASPKLVLYDIEGNSECKVVREALSILDICCLIKPCPHGAVRHQGEAAALVHNTETVKFPVLLDVSTGDVFSGAKEILNHLYIVYLDGARPPSHLSTKAADIALRVGGKKEVDSCYASPTKMPVVPLTLWAYEASPFCAVVRDKLCEMELPYILRPCARASVRRDQLQKRTGTFQVPYLEDPNTNVNLFESAEIIEYIESQYGVES
;
A
#
# COMPACT_ATOMS: atom_id res chain seq x y z
N MET A 1 20.55 -49.59 19.16
CA MET A 1 20.18 -50.76 19.99
C MET A 1 19.22 -50.30 21.09
N THR A 2 18.37 -51.21 21.57
CA THR A 2 17.64 -51.28 22.86
C THR A 2 17.72 -50.04 23.79
N ALA A 3 16.66 -49.29 24.15
CA ALA A 3 15.25 -49.57 24.47
C ALA A 3 14.95 -49.97 25.94
N GLN A 4 14.54 -48.95 26.73
CA GLN A 4 13.29 -48.89 27.53
C GLN A 4 13.13 -49.68 28.86
N LEU A 5 12.21 -49.18 29.70
CA LEU A 5 11.64 -49.76 30.95
C LEU A 5 12.51 -49.61 32.22
N LYS A 6 11.96 -49.49 33.46
CA LYS A 6 10.55 -49.62 33.93
C LYS A 6 10.26 -48.76 35.18
N MET A 7 8.98 -48.47 35.43
CA MET A 7 8.47 -47.89 36.69
C MET A 7 8.53 -48.86 37.88
N ASN A 8 8.42 -48.32 39.10
CA ASN A 8 7.47 -48.86 40.09
C ASN A 8 6.97 -47.78 41.08
N VAL A 9 5.87 -48.08 41.78
CA VAL A 9 5.06 -47.14 42.59
C VAL A 9 4.79 -47.74 43.97
N ILE A 10 4.70 -46.91 45.02
CA ILE A 10 3.78 -47.06 46.17
C ILE A 10 3.73 -45.73 46.96
N ALA A 11 2.63 -45.50 47.70
CA ALA A 11 2.28 -44.19 48.27
C ALA A 11 2.15 -44.19 49.79
N ALA A 12 2.18 -43.00 50.40
CA ALA A 12 1.68 -42.71 51.74
C ALA A 12 0.91 -41.37 51.76
N ARG A 13 -0.02 -41.20 52.70
CA ARG A 13 -0.91 -40.03 52.83
C ARG A 13 -0.60 -39.23 54.10
N THR A 14 -0.84 -37.92 54.07
CA THR A 14 -1.45 -37.20 55.20
C THR A 14 -2.17 -35.93 54.74
N ASN A 15 -3.20 -35.53 55.50
CA ASN A 15 -3.95 -34.27 55.31
C ASN A 15 -3.35 -33.14 56.16
N VAL A 16 -3.72 -31.89 55.89
CA VAL A 16 -4.20 -30.92 56.90
C VAL A 16 -4.97 -29.77 56.19
N GLN A 17 -5.93 -29.15 56.87
CA GLN A 17 -6.75 -28.04 56.35
C GLN A 17 -6.34 -26.68 56.93
N VAL A 18 -6.53 -25.65 56.09
CA VAL A 18 -7.06 -24.29 56.39
C VAL A 18 -6.85 -23.71 57.80
N VAL A 19 -6.13 -22.58 57.87
CA VAL A 19 -6.41 -21.49 58.82
C VAL A 19 -6.43 -20.16 58.07
N LYS A 20 -7.41 -19.29 58.39
CA LYS A 20 -7.44 -17.87 57.96
C LYS A 20 -7.07 -16.98 59.15
N VAL A 21 -6.29 -15.92 58.92
CA VAL A 21 -6.19 -14.78 59.84
C VAL A 21 -6.38 -13.47 59.07
N LYS A 22 -7.21 -12.57 59.60
CA LYS A 22 -7.31 -11.15 59.20
C LYS A 22 -6.61 -10.31 60.27
N HIS A 23 -6.07 -9.14 59.91
CA HIS A 23 -5.93 -8.00 60.82
C HIS A 23 -6.51 -6.72 60.17
N ARG A 24 -6.80 -5.71 61.00
CA ARG A 24 -7.67 -4.54 60.71
C ARG A 24 -7.38 -3.40 61.71
N CYS A 25 -8.21 -2.34 61.65
CA CYS A 25 -8.22 -1.10 62.45
C CYS A 25 -7.34 0.02 61.84
N GLU A 26 -7.87 1.22 61.49
CA GLU A 26 -8.55 2.27 62.30
C GLU A 26 -7.50 3.11 63.07
N VAL A 27 -7.66 4.41 63.37
CA VAL A 27 -8.80 5.37 63.45
C VAL A 27 -8.31 6.75 62.91
N ALA A 28 -9.00 7.90 62.79
CA ALA A 28 -10.35 8.41 63.12
C ALA A 28 -10.71 9.64 62.22
N GLN A 29 -11.77 10.38 62.54
CA GLN A 29 -12.04 11.76 62.09
C GLN A 29 -12.27 12.70 63.29
N SER A 30 -11.92 13.98 63.17
CA SER A 30 -12.53 15.07 63.95
C SER A 30 -12.36 16.40 63.20
N ALA A 31 -13.16 17.41 63.58
CA ALA A 31 -13.14 18.74 62.97
C ALA A 31 -13.27 19.81 64.05
N PHE A 32 -12.69 21.00 63.84
CA PHE A 32 -13.19 22.26 64.42
C PHE A 32 -12.75 23.46 63.55
N ASN A 33 -13.18 24.68 63.91
CA ASN A 33 -13.35 25.81 62.99
C ASN A 33 -12.91 27.16 63.62
N ARG A 34 -12.55 28.13 62.77
CA ARG A 34 -12.45 29.61 62.95
C ARG A 34 -11.07 30.27 63.18
N ARG A 35 -10.99 31.48 62.59
CA ARG A 35 -10.18 32.71 62.87
C ARG A 35 -8.93 33.02 62.03
N ARG A 36 -9.06 34.09 61.22
CA ARG A 36 -7.99 34.99 60.72
C ARG A 36 -7.36 35.79 61.89
N PRO A 37 -6.20 36.46 61.71
CA PRO A 37 -6.21 37.83 61.15
C PRO A 37 -5.04 38.17 60.18
N THR A 38 -5.25 39.23 59.38
CA THR A 38 -4.26 40.19 58.80
C THR A 38 -3.03 39.74 57.99
N ALA A 39 -2.40 40.57 57.15
CA ALA A 39 -2.82 41.58 56.16
C ALA A 39 -1.56 42.36 55.70
N ASP A 40 -1.44 42.67 54.40
CA ASP A 40 -0.68 43.84 53.92
C ASP A 40 -1.11 44.22 52.49
N VAL A 41 -0.91 45.49 52.12
CA VAL A 41 -1.56 46.24 51.01
C VAL A 41 -0.58 47.34 50.54
N PRO A 42 -0.29 47.53 49.24
CA PRO A 42 -1.07 48.49 48.39
C PRO A 42 -1.10 48.11 46.87
N THR A 43 -1.75 48.83 45.93
CA THR A 43 -2.45 50.14 45.94
C THR A 43 -3.65 50.17 44.96
N ASN A 44 -4.37 51.30 44.95
CA ASN A 44 -5.45 51.73 44.01
C ASN A 44 -4.91 51.94 42.55
N GLU A 45 -5.65 52.35 41.51
CA GLU A 45 -6.84 53.23 41.34
C GLU A 45 -7.74 52.71 40.18
N GLU A 46 -9.04 52.48 40.41
CA GLU A 46 -10.21 53.38 40.20
C GLU A 46 -11.01 53.04 38.93
N CYS A 47 -12.29 53.42 38.93
CA CYS A 47 -13.31 52.95 37.99
C CYS A 47 -14.54 53.85 38.08
N GLU A 48 -15.18 54.21 36.96
CA GLU A 48 -16.49 54.86 36.98
C GLU A 48 -17.47 54.26 35.97
N LEU A 49 -18.76 54.32 36.32
CA LEU A 49 -19.86 53.61 35.68
C LEU A 49 -20.97 54.59 35.27
N VAL A 50 -21.50 54.46 34.06
CA VAL A 50 -22.85 54.95 33.74
C VAL A 50 -23.61 53.87 32.97
N GLN A 51 -24.64 53.31 33.60
CA GLN A 51 -25.68 52.55 32.91
C GLN A 51 -26.75 53.51 32.38
N ARG A 52 -27.36 53.21 31.21
CA ARG A 52 -28.79 53.51 31.01
C ARG A 52 -29.46 52.69 29.89
N GLU A 53 -30.57 52.06 30.30
CA GLU A 53 -31.84 51.87 29.57
C GLU A 53 -31.86 51.31 28.14
N SER A 54 -32.58 50.20 27.99
CA SER A 54 -32.96 49.59 26.71
C SER A 54 -34.44 49.83 26.36
N PRO A 55 -34.79 50.09 25.09
CA PRO A 55 -36.14 49.89 24.58
C PRO A 55 -36.22 48.64 23.68
N ARG A 56 -36.99 47.63 24.09
CA ARG A 56 -37.37 46.51 23.19
C ARG A 56 -38.30 47.04 22.09
N ARG A 57 -38.10 46.64 20.82
CA ARG A 57 -39.22 46.34 19.92
C ARG A 57 -38.87 45.42 18.73
N VAL A 58 -39.72 44.41 18.58
CA VAL A 58 -40.07 43.64 17.36
C VAL A 58 -38.95 42.84 16.66
N ALA A 59 -39.17 41.52 16.60
CA ALA A 59 -38.43 40.63 15.73
C ALA A 59 -39.08 40.50 14.35
N THR A 60 -38.27 40.46 13.30
CA THR A 60 -38.60 39.88 12.00
C THR A 60 -37.61 38.76 11.71
N ALA A 61 -38.12 37.54 11.48
CA ALA A 61 -37.27 36.35 11.37
C ALA A 61 -36.88 36.06 9.91
N SER A 62 -35.64 36.38 9.53
CA SER A 62 -34.99 35.82 8.36
C SER A 62 -34.09 34.65 8.77
N LYS A 63 -34.53 33.41 8.54
CA LYS A 63 -33.66 32.23 8.68
C LYS A 63 -32.69 32.14 7.50
N GLN A 64 -31.64 32.95 7.52
CA GLN A 64 -30.37 32.48 6.98
C GLN A 64 -29.80 31.48 7.98
N ALA A 65 -29.48 30.28 7.52
CA ALA A 65 -28.76 29.32 8.33
C ALA A 65 -27.30 29.76 8.38
N GLU A 66 -26.88 30.37 9.49
CA GLU A 66 -25.46 30.45 9.80
C GLU A 66 -24.92 29.01 9.90
N VAL A 67 -24.20 28.59 8.86
CA VAL A 67 -23.34 27.42 8.96
C VAL A 67 -22.24 27.81 9.92
N THR A 68 -22.43 27.47 11.20
CA THR A 68 -21.41 27.68 12.22
C THR A 68 -20.15 26.97 11.75
N LEU A 69 -19.09 27.74 11.47
CA LEU A 69 -17.77 27.22 11.17
C LEU A 69 -17.24 26.51 12.41
N LEU A 70 -17.58 25.22 12.53
CA LEU A 70 -16.93 24.29 13.43
C LEU A 70 -15.47 24.20 13.00
N SER A 71 -14.63 25.00 13.64
CA SER A 71 -13.17 24.92 13.51
C SER A 71 -12.76 23.46 13.68
N VAL A 72 -12.11 22.88 12.67
CA VAL A 72 -11.63 21.50 12.72
C VAL A 72 -10.46 21.42 13.70
N LYS A 73 -10.79 21.37 14.99
CA LYS A 73 -9.87 20.84 16.00
C LYS A 73 -9.73 19.35 15.71
N ASN A 74 -8.69 19.03 14.94
CA ASN A 74 -8.31 17.67 14.59
C ASN A 74 -8.49 16.73 15.79
N ILE A 75 -9.17 15.61 15.57
CA ILE A 75 -9.33 14.57 16.60
C ILE A 75 -7.99 13.82 16.67
N TYR A 76 -7.04 14.42 17.39
CA TYR A 76 -5.73 13.81 17.61
C TYR A 76 -5.91 12.44 18.31
N PRO A 77 -5.28 11.37 17.81
CA PRO A 77 -5.27 10.07 18.49
C PRO A 77 -4.66 10.22 19.89
N THR A 78 -5.32 9.65 20.89
CA THR A 78 -4.88 9.71 22.29
C THR A 78 -3.96 8.54 22.65
N ASP A 79 -2.92 8.77 23.45
CA ASP A 79 -1.99 7.70 23.86
C ASP A 79 -2.69 6.51 24.54
N THR A 80 -3.84 6.73 25.21
CA THR A 80 -4.67 5.66 25.81
C THR A 80 -5.23 4.69 24.76
N ASP A 81 -5.66 5.19 23.61
CA ASP A 81 -6.27 4.39 22.55
C ASP A 81 -5.24 3.91 21.51
N TYR A 82 -4.14 4.64 21.31
CA TYR A 82 -3.20 4.43 20.21
C TYR A 82 -1.75 4.16 20.65
N GLY A 83 -1.39 4.43 21.91
CA GLY A 83 0.00 4.41 22.37
C GLY A 83 0.78 5.61 21.84
N GLU A 84 1.88 5.99 22.50
CA GLU A 84 2.64 7.21 22.17
C GLU A 84 3.11 7.21 20.71
N HIS A 85 3.70 6.10 20.27
CA HIS A 85 4.15 5.90 18.89
C HIS A 85 3.02 5.97 17.86
N ALA A 86 1.94 5.19 18.01
CA ALA A 86 0.90 5.24 16.99
C ALA A 86 0.08 6.54 17.04
N ALA A 87 0.01 7.23 18.18
CA ALA A 87 -0.54 8.58 18.25
C ALA A 87 0.33 9.58 17.44
N ALA A 88 1.65 9.54 17.61
CA ALA A 88 2.59 10.35 16.83
C ALA A 88 2.50 10.05 15.32
N PHE A 89 2.57 8.78 14.93
CA PHE A 89 2.61 8.32 13.54
C PHE A 89 1.23 8.10 12.88
N LEU A 90 0.16 8.67 13.45
CA LEU A 90 -1.19 8.75 12.85
C LEU A 90 -1.79 10.17 12.95
N SER A 91 -0.95 11.19 13.20
CA SER A 91 -1.37 12.57 13.40
C SER A 91 -0.45 13.57 12.69
N GLY A 92 -0.87 14.84 12.57
CA GLY A 92 -0.14 15.83 11.77
C GLY A 92 0.04 15.34 10.33
N ASN A 93 1.20 15.56 9.73
CA ASN A 93 1.51 15.03 8.40
C ASN A 93 1.80 13.50 8.38
N PHE A 94 1.85 12.78 9.52
CA PHE A 94 1.84 11.30 9.52
C PHE A 94 0.43 10.70 9.30
N THR A 95 -0.63 11.51 9.38
CA THR A 95 -2.00 11.08 9.06
C THR A 95 -2.04 10.46 7.66
N PRO A 96 -2.69 9.31 7.43
CA PRO A 96 -2.69 8.65 6.13
C PRO A 96 -3.38 9.45 5.02
N VAL A 97 -3.06 9.11 3.78
CA VAL A 97 -3.64 9.67 2.55
C VAL A 97 -4.25 8.52 1.73
N GLY A 98 -5.59 8.49 1.65
CA GLY A 98 -6.31 7.45 0.93
C GLY A 98 -6.46 7.68 -0.58
N ARG A 99 -6.20 8.91 -1.07
CA ARG A 99 -6.49 9.33 -2.44
C ARG A 99 -5.32 9.11 -3.38
N GLU A 100 -5.45 8.15 -4.28
CA GLU A 100 -4.63 8.05 -5.49
C GLU A 100 -5.10 9.08 -6.53
N CYS A 101 -4.18 9.79 -7.16
CA CYS A 101 -4.46 10.77 -8.20
C CYS A 101 -3.34 10.86 -9.25
N THR A 102 -3.56 11.67 -10.27
CA THR A 102 -2.54 12.10 -11.22
C THR A 102 -2.86 13.53 -11.62
N ALA A 103 -1.84 14.37 -11.66
CA ALA A 103 -1.95 15.75 -12.13
C ALA A 103 -0.79 16.05 -13.09
N VAL A 104 -1.06 16.91 -14.07
CA VAL A 104 -0.06 17.38 -15.04
C VAL A 104 -0.01 18.90 -14.94
N LEU A 105 1.19 19.43 -14.72
CA LEU A 105 1.50 20.84 -14.91
C LEU A 105 2.06 21.02 -16.31
N SER A 106 1.23 21.52 -17.22
CA SER A 106 1.58 21.81 -18.61
C SER A 106 2.26 23.16 -18.73
N ASP A 107 3.40 23.18 -19.42
CA ASP A 107 4.25 24.35 -19.69
C ASP A 107 4.68 25.15 -18.45
N VAL A 108 5.70 24.65 -17.77
CA VAL A 108 6.31 25.27 -16.58
C VAL A 108 7.15 26.53 -16.94
N ARG A 109 7.26 26.88 -18.22
CA ARG A 109 8.10 28.00 -18.71
C ARG A 109 7.33 29.28 -18.99
N ASP A 110 6.00 29.22 -19.05
CA ASP A 110 5.12 30.39 -19.18
C ASP A 110 4.60 30.84 -17.79
N GLN A 111 5.11 31.98 -17.30
CA GLN A 111 4.74 32.50 -15.98
C GLN A 111 3.28 33.00 -15.91
N ASP A 112 2.65 33.35 -17.03
CA ASP A 112 1.27 33.88 -17.05
C ASP A 112 0.19 32.76 -16.92
N GLN A 113 0.56 31.49 -17.10
CA GLN A 113 -0.33 30.33 -16.89
C GLN A 113 -0.58 30.01 -15.40
N ILE A 114 0.33 30.45 -14.50
CA ILE A 114 0.36 30.06 -13.08
C ILE A 114 -0.93 30.49 -12.32
N LEU A 115 -1.67 31.48 -12.83
CA LEU A 115 -2.87 32.05 -12.21
C LEU A 115 -4.20 31.33 -12.53
N LYS A 116 -4.19 30.12 -13.12
CA LYS A 116 -5.42 29.44 -13.60
C LYS A 116 -5.60 27.96 -13.23
N ASN A 117 -4.75 27.37 -12.37
CA ASN A 117 -4.85 25.94 -12.04
C ASN A 117 -4.44 25.65 -10.59
N ASP A 118 -5.42 25.65 -9.67
CA ASP A 118 -5.24 25.65 -8.19
C ASP A 118 -4.62 24.37 -7.58
N ARG A 119 -3.93 23.52 -8.36
CA ARG A 119 -3.52 22.16 -7.95
C ARG A 119 -2.03 21.86 -8.04
N VAL A 120 -1.26 22.62 -8.81
CA VAL A 120 0.20 22.53 -8.84
C VAL A 120 0.74 23.93 -9.04
N GLN A 121 1.57 24.42 -8.12
CA GLN A 121 2.12 25.77 -8.15
C GLN A 121 3.65 25.72 -8.08
N LEU A 122 4.33 26.42 -8.98
CA LEU A 122 5.78 26.63 -8.90
C LEU A 122 6.08 27.95 -8.16
N THR A 123 7.05 27.91 -7.25
CA THR A 123 7.74 29.08 -6.71
C THR A 123 9.23 28.95 -6.97
N GLY A 124 9.90 30.03 -7.38
CA GLY A 124 11.30 29.98 -7.81
C GLY A 124 11.44 29.57 -9.29
N THR A 125 12.57 29.00 -9.66
CA THR A 125 12.88 28.61 -11.05
C THR A 125 13.58 27.26 -11.06
N ILE A 126 13.05 26.30 -11.82
CA ILE A 126 13.74 25.02 -12.06
C ILE A 126 14.94 25.31 -12.99
N PRO A 127 16.17 24.88 -12.65
CA PRO A 127 17.34 25.11 -13.48
C PRO A 127 17.16 24.58 -14.91
N VAL A 128 17.68 25.32 -15.89
CA VAL A 128 17.46 25.03 -17.33
C VAL A 128 18.14 23.73 -17.76
N ASP A 129 19.17 23.31 -17.02
CA ASP A 129 19.95 22.10 -17.15
C ASP A 129 19.53 20.99 -16.16
N PHE A 130 18.43 21.17 -15.41
CA PHE A 130 17.91 20.13 -14.52
C PHE A 130 17.41 18.93 -15.34
N PRO A 131 17.90 17.70 -15.08
CA PRO A 131 17.73 16.57 -15.99
C PRO A 131 16.30 16.00 -16.00
N THR A 132 15.93 15.39 -17.12
CA THR A 132 14.67 14.65 -17.24
C THR A 132 14.72 13.33 -16.47
N GLY A 133 13.68 13.04 -15.71
CA GLY A 133 13.70 11.93 -14.74
C GLY A 133 12.48 11.94 -13.84
N GLN A 134 12.43 10.95 -12.95
CA GLN A 134 11.41 10.83 -11.92
C GLN A 134 12.06 10.86 -10.55
N PHE A 135 11.65 11.83 -9.72
CA PHE A 135 11.86 11.78 -8.28
C PHE A 135 10.68 11.01 -7.68
N ALA A 136 10.97 9.90 -7.02
CA ALA A 136 9.97 9.01 -6.41
C ALA A 136 10.31 8.75 -4.94
N TYR A 137 9.27 8.65 -4.13
CA TYR A 137 9.36 8.49 -2.68
C TYR A 137 8.38 7.41 -2.22
N VAL A 138 8.75 6.57 -1.25
CA VAL A 138 7.83 5.62 -0.62
C VAL A 138 7.79 5.79 0.90
N GLY A 139 6.62 5.54 1.49
CA GLY A 139 6.48 5.52 2.93
C GLY A 139 5.35 4.59 3.42
N PRO A 140 5.33 4.28 4.72
CA PRO A 140 4.20 3.61 5.35
C PRO A 140 3.00 4.56 5.44
N ASN A 141 1.91 4.20 4.76
CA ASN A 141 0.67 4.95 4.65
C ASN A 141 -0.52 4.05 5.06
N PRO A 142 -1.00 4.12 6.32
CA PRO A 142 -2.06 3.23 6.82
C PRO A 142 -3.44 3.47 6.15
N LYS A 143 -3.82 2.61 5.20
CA LYS A 143 -4.96 2.81 4.28
C LYS A 143 -6.38 2.96 4.87
N PHE A 144 -6.63 2.62 6.14
CA PHE A 144 -7.98 2.65 6.74
C PHE A 144 -8.24 3.94 7.55
N PRO A 145 -9.51 4.25 7.87
CA PRO A 145 -9.84 5.29 8.85
C PRO A 145 -9.19 5.04 10.23
N LEU A 146 -8.91 6.13 10.95
CA LEU A 146 -8.14 6.14 12.19
C LEU A 146 -8.64 5.13 13.25
N ASN A 147 -9.95 4.89 13.33
CA ASN A 147 -10.56 3.94 14.28
C ASN A 147 -10.08 2.48 14.12
N HIS A 148 -9.58 2.05 12.96
CA HIS A 148 -8.96 0.72 12.79
C HIS A 148 -7.58 0.62 13.45
N TYR A 149 -6.90 1.74 13.69
CA TYR A 149 -5.53 1.79 14.20
C TYR A 149 -5.41 1.98 15.72
N LYS A 150 -6.56 1.97 16.43
CA LYS A 150 -6.60 1.76 17.88
C LYS A 150 -5.84 0.51 18.30
N LYS A 151 -5.53 0.43 19.60
CA LYS A 151 -5.02 -0.76 20.29
C LYS A 151 -5.82 -2.01 19.87
N TRP A 152 -5.11 -3.10 19.62
CA TRP A 152 -5.69 -4.24 18.93
C TRP A 152 -6.81 -4.89 19.75
N GLY A 153 -8.00 -4.93 19.16
CA GLY A 153 -9.22 -5.44 19.77
C GLY A 153 -10.32 -4.39 19.96
N ASP A 154 -9.96 -3.11 19.96
CA ASP A 154 -10.91 -1.98 20.05
C ASP A 154 -11.28 -1.40 18.66
N GLY A 155 -10.58 -1.81 17.60
CA GLY A 155 -10.87 -1.42 16.21
C GLY A 155 -11.92 -2.29 15.50
N PRO A 156 -12.56 -1.83 14.40
CA PRO A 156 -13.67 -2.55 13.76
C PRO A 156 -13.32 -3.98 13.32
N GLY A 157 -14.13 -4.94 13.78
CA GLY A 157 -13.97 -6.37 13.48
C GLY A 157 -12.85 -7.10 14.24
N GLN A 158 -12.03 -6.39 15.01
CA GLN A 158 -10.94 -6.97 15.79
C GLN A 158 -11.44 -7.69 17.05
N ARG A 159 -10.54 -8.45 17.69
CA ARG A 159 -10.75 -9.05 19.01
C ARG A 159 -9.46 -9.00 19.81
N ALA A 160 -9.54 -8.55 21.06
CA ALA A 160 -8.42 -8.56 21.99
C ALA A 160 -7.97 -10.00 22.33
N SER A 161 -6.68 -10.18 22.63
CA SER A 161 -6.11 -11.48 23.02
C SER A 161 -6.48 -11.90 24.44
N GLY A 162 -6.71 -10.93 25.34
CA GLY A 162 -6.80 -11.15 26.79
C GLY A 162 -5.46 -11.44 27.49
N LEU A 163 -4.35 -11.53 26.74
CA LEU A 163 -3.01 -11.82 27.25
C LEU A 163 -2.17 -10.56 27.52
N GLY A 164 -2.56 -9.45 26.89
CA GLY A 164 -1.87 -8.17 26.89
C GLY A 164 -2.38 -7.33 25.72
N ILE A 165 -1.71 -6.23 25.41
CA ILE A 165 -2.11 -5.27 24.39
C ILE A 165 -1.10 -5.29 23.24
N GLY A 166 -1.48 -4.72 22.09
CA GLY A 166 -0.55 -4.32 21.04
C GLY A 166 -1.10 -3.14 20.25
N TRP A 167 -0.22 -2.24 19.83
CA TRP A 167 -0.55 -1.02 19.08
C TRP A 167 0.08 -1.05 17.70
N HIS A 168 -0.49 -0.29 16.77
CA HIS A 168 0.10 -0.16 15.43
C HIS A 168 1.52 0.40 15.51
N HIS A 169 2.43 -0.15 14.71
CA HIS A 169 3.75 0.44 14.49
C HIS A 169 3.83 1.02 13.07
N TRP A 170 4.37 2.23 12.91
CA TRP A 170 4.53 2.92 11.62
C TRP A 170 5.02 2.01 10.48
N PHE A 171 6.10 1.25 10.67
CA PHE A 171 6.61 0.26 9.69
C PHE A 171 5.61 -0.83 9.23
N GLU A 172 4.46 -1.02 9.91
CA GLU A 172 3.37 -1.93 9.52
C GLU A 172 2.32 -1.24 8.60
N GLY A 173 2.48 0.06 8.34
CA GLY A 173 1.65 0.84 7.41
C GLY A 173 1.88 0.39 5.97
N ASP A 174 0.86 0.42 5.14
CA ASP A 174 0.95 -0.06 3.76
C ASP A 174 1.80 0.87 2.88
N GLY A 175 2.61 0.33 1.96
CA GLY A 175 3.44 1.15 1.09
C GLY A 175 2.63 2.01 0.13
N MET A 176 2.92 3.31 0.09
CA MET A 176 2.42 4.21 -0.95
C MET A 176 3.55 5.02 -1.55
N ILE A 177 3.61 5.03 -2.87
CA ILE A 177 4.58 5.78 -3.67
C ILE A 177 3.99 7.14 -4.02
N PHE A 178 4.82 8.17 -3.97
CA PHE A 178 4.56 9.53 -4.41
C PHE A 178 5.70 9.96 -5.33
N ALA A 179 5.39 10.43 -6.54
CA ALA A 179 6.41 10.76 -7.53
C ALA A 179 6.09 12.02 -8.34
N LEU A 180 7.16 12.67 -8.82
CA LEU A 180 7.16 13.76 -9.78
C LEU A 180 8.07 13.39 -10.96
N THR A 181 7.51 13.39 -12.16
CA THR A 181 8.22 13.10 -13.41
C THR A 181 8.43 14.40 -14.19
N PHE A 182 9.68 14.73 -14.48
CA PHE A 182 10.14 15.92 -15.21
C PHE A 182 10.44 15.53 -16.66
N LYS A 183 9.72 16.10 -17.62
CA LYS A 183 9.81 15.76 -19.06
C LYS A 183 10.62 16.78 -19.87
N ALA A 184 11.11 16.34 -21.03
CA ALA A 184 11.87 17.17 -21.98
C ALA A 184 11.05 18.35 -22.57
N ASP A 185 9.73 18.21 -22.65
CA ASP A 185 8.81 19.29 -23.02
C ASP A 185 8.63 20.35 -21.90
N GLY A 186 9.27 20.16 -20.75
CA GLY A 186 9.15 21.03 -19.57
C GLY A 186 7.86 20.82 -18.79
N SER A 187 7.05 19.81 -19.09
CA SER A 187 5.90 19.42 -18.28
C SER A 187 6.31 18.59 -17.06
N ILE A 188 5.50 18.66 -16.01
CA ILE A 188 5.71 17.91 -14.76
C ILE A 188 4.46 17.09 -14.44
N ILE A 189 4.63 15.80 -14.22
CA ILE A 189 3.55 14.87 -13.86
C ILE A 189 3.70 14.42 -12.40
N TYR A 190 2.72 14.76 -11.57
CA TYR A 190 2.57 14.20 -10.22
C TYR A 190 1.72 12.93 -10.26
N ARG A 191 2.14 11.90 -9.52
CA ARG A 191 1.40 10.64 -9.38
C ARG A 191 1.66 9.99 -8.03
N ASN A 192 0.61 9.46 -7.41
CA ASN A 192 0.74 8.68 -6.18
C ASN A 192 -0.08 7.37 -6.23
N ARG A 193 0.48 6.24 -5.78
CA ARG A 193 -0.15 4.91 -5.83
C ARG A 193 0.23 4.03 -4.65
N TYR A 194 -0.73 3.28 -4.12
CA TYR A 194 -0.47 2.19 -3.19
C TYR A 194 0.25 1.04 -3.89
N VAL A 195 1.26 0.47 -3.22
CA VAL A 195 1.84 -0.82 -3.57
C VAL A 195 0.84 -1.88 -3.16
N ARG A 196 0.20 -2.52 -4.16
CA ARG A 196 -0.90 -3.47 -3.96
C ARG A 196 -0.34 -4.85 -3.61
N THR A 197 0.33 -4.95 -2.46
CA THR A 197 0.90 -6.20 -1.91
C THR A 197 -0.21 -7.20 -1.57
N ASP A 198 0.13 -8.47 -1.37
CA ASP A 198 -0.86 -9.48 -0.99
C ASP A 198 -1.50 -9.20 0.37
N SER A 199 -0.79 -8.53 1.29
CA SER A 199 -1.37 -8.09 2.58
C SER A 199 -2.27 -6.86 2.42
N TRP A 200 -1.88 -5.87 1.60
CA TRP A 200 -2.74 -4.73 1.25
C TRP A 200 -4.05 -5.23 0.61
N LYS A 201 -3.92 -6.17 -0.32
CA LYS A 201 -5.02 -6.84 -1.02
C LYS A 201 -5.94 -7.57 -0.04
N LEU A 202 -5.40 -8.46 0.79
CA LEU A 202 -6.18 -9.26 1.73
C LEU A 202 -6.95 -8.38 2.74
N GLU A 203 -6.30 -7.36 3.32
CA GLU A 203 -6.96 -6.43 4.24
C GLU A 203 -8.05 -5.60 3.53
N SER A 204 -7.77 -5.07 2.34
CA SER A 204 -8.75 -4.31 1.57
C SER A 204 -9.98 -5.15 1.17
N MET A 205 -9.81 -6.44 0.84
CA MET A 205 -10.95 -7.35 0.60
C MET A 205 -11.80 -7.65 1.86
N ARG A 206 -11.29 -7.38 3.07
CA ARG A 206 -12.05 -7.49 4.32
C ARG A 206 -12.56 -6.15 4.85
N GLN A 207 -12.15 -5.03 4.23
CA GLN A 207 -12.40 -3.67 4.73
C GLN A 207 -12.01 -3.47 6.21
N THR A 208 -10.97 -4.18 6.67
CA THR A 208 -10.37 -3.96 8.00
C THR A 208 -8.95 -4.54 8.06
N ARG A 209 -8.23 -4.20 9.12
CA ARG A 209 -6.91 -4.77 9.45
C ARG A 209 -7.06 -6.24 9.86
N ILE A 210 -6.15 -7.06 9.35
CA ILE A 210 -6.08 -8.51 9.64
C ILE A 210 -4.76 -8.83 10.32
N PHE A 211 -3.69 -8.15 9.92
CA PHE A 211 -2.39 -8.30 10.55
C PHE A 211 -2.40 -7.62 11.91
N ARG A 212 -2.37 -8.46 12.95
CA ARG A 212 -2.17 -8.04 14.34
C ARG A 212 -0.78 -7.43 14.46
N PRO A 213 -0.64 -6.31 15.17
CA PRO A 213 0.67 -5.67 15.34
C PRO A 213 1.64 -6.60 16.06
N LEU A 214 2.91 -6.51 15.69
CA LEU A 214 3.99 -7.27 16.30
C LEU A 214 5.01 -6.34 16.93
N MET A 215 5.48 -5.32 16.20
CA MET A 215 6.58 -4.45 16.63
C MET A 215 6.26 -3.65 17.90
N ASN A 216 4.99 -3.33 18.13
CA ASN A 216 4.48 -2.68 19.35
C ASN A 216 3.46 -3.56 20.09
N ALA A 217 3.71 -4.88 20.13
CA ALA A 217 2.98 -5.81 21.00
C ALA A 217 3.69 -5.99 22.36
N ASP A 218 2.93 -6.08 23.45
CA ASP A 218 3.46 -6.57 24.73
C ASP A 218 4.05 -7.99 24.50
N GLY A 219 5.17 -8.34 25.17
CA GLY A 219 5.93 -9.56 24.83
C GLY A 219 5.16 -10.87 24.94
N ALA A 220 4.21 -10.95 25.89
CA ALA A 220 3.28 -12.06 26.03
C ALA A 220 2.22 -12.13 24.92
N THR A 221 1.93 -11.01 24.25
CA THR A 221 0.96 -10.89 23.14
C THR A 221 1.60 -11.21 21.78
N PHE A 222 2.89 -10.91 21.58
CA PHE A 222 3.57 -11.07 20.29
C PHE A 222 3.39 -12.48 19.69
N LEU A 223 3.64 -13.55 20.46
CA LEU A 223 3.56 -14.93 19.93
C LEU A 223 2.13 -15.30 19.53
N TYR A 224 1.13 -14.86 20.30
CA TYR A 224 -0.29 -15.02 19.97
C TYR A 224 -0.62 -14.27 18.68
N ASN A 225 -0.19 -13.02 18.55
CA ASN A 225 -0.42 -12.22 17.35
C ASN A 225 0.22 -12.85 16.11
N ALA A 226 1.47 -13.30 16.21
CA ALA A 226 2.20 -13.94 15.11
C ALA A 226 1.53 -15.25 14.68
N ALA A 227 1.17 -16.12 15.64
CA ALA A 227 0.49 -17.38 15.36
C ALA A 227 -0.89 -17.17 14.71
N CYS A 228 -1.67 -16.19 15.18
CA CYS A 228 -2.96 -15.87 14.59
C CYS A 228 -2.82 -15.23 13.20
N ASN A 229 -1.82 -14.37 12.96
CA ASN A 229 -1.52 -13.84 11.62
C ASN A 229 -1.22 -14.99 10.64
N PHE A 230 -0.39 -15.95 11.05
CA PHE A 230 -0.06 -17.11 10.20
C PHE A 230 -1.28 -17.99 9.90
N VAL A 231 -2.12 -18.27 10.90
CA VAL A 231 -3.36 -19.06 10.72
C VAL A 231 -4.40 -18.35 9.84
N GLU A 232 -4.44 -17.02 9.87
CA GLU A 232 -5.46 -16.22 9.16
C GLU A 232 -5.03 -15.76 7.76
N THR A 233 -3.73 -15.64 7.51
CA THR A 233 -3.16 -15.05 6.26
C THR A 233 -2.13 -15.93 5.55
N GLY A 234 -1.57 -16.93 6.23
CA GLY A 234 -0.42 -17.70 5.73
C GLY A 234 0.95 -17.04 5.95
N SER A 235 1.01 -15.85 6.57
CA SER A 235 2.24 -15.15 6.95
C SER A 235 2.22 -14.70 8.41
N PHE A 236 3.38 -14.70 9.07
CA PHE A 236 3.54 -14.12 10.41
C PHE A 236 3.57 -12.58 10.35
N LEU A 237 4.30 -12.03 9.37
CA LEU A 237 4.55 -10.61 9.18
C LEU A 237 3.63 -10.03 8.09
N LYS A 238 3.35 -8.73 8.18
CA LYS A 238 2.67 -7.99 7.11
C LYS A 238 3.66 -7.66 5.99
N ASP A 239 3.25 -7.94 4.77
CA ASP A 239 3.91 -7.53 3.53
C ASP A 239 3.43 -6.11 3.17
N SER A 240 4.23 -5.11 3.51
CA SER A 240 3.90 -3.68 3.35
C SER A 240 4.56 -3.04 2.14
N ALA A 241 5.75 -3.50 1.71
CA ALA A 241 6.54 -2.91 0.62
C ALA A 241 6.61 -1.36 0.71
N ASN A 242 7.04 -0.86 1.87
CA ASN A 242 6.86 0.54 2.27
C ASN A 242 8.16 1.30 2.55
N THR A 243 9.31 0.64 2.43
CA THR A 243 10.57 1.12 3.00
C THR A 243 11.40 1.86 1.96
N ALA A 244 11.67 1.24 0.81
CA ALA A 244 12.49 1.87 -0.23
C ALA A 244 12.00 1.59 -1.65
N LEU A 245 12.52 2.39 -2.58
CA LEU A 245 12.39 2.22 -4.01
C LEU A 245 13.78 2.06 -4.63
N PHE A 246 13.92 1.16 -5.60
CA PHE A 246 15.18 0.96 -6.29
C PHE A 246 14.95 0.66 -7.77
N TYR A 247 15.69 1.30 -8.68
CA TYR A 247 15.58 1.03 -10.12
C TYR A 247 16.82 0.27 -10.61
N TYR A 248 16.61 -0.94 -11.13
CA TYR A 248 17.71 -1.79 -11.61
C TYR A 248 17.25 -2.76 -12.70
N ALA A 249 18.13 -3.05 -13.67
CA ALA A 249 17.87 -3.97 -14.78
C ALA A 249 16.53 -3.73 -15.51
N GLY A 250 16.12 -2.46 -15.66
CA GLY A 250 14.86 -2.07 -16.30
C GLY A 250 13.61 -2.15 -15.41
N LYS A 251 13.74 -2.51 -14.13
CA LYS A 251 12.63 -2.72 -13.19
C LYS A 251 12.70 -1.73 -12.03
N MET A 252 11.56 -1.12 -11.70
CA MET A 252 11.39 -0.37 -10.46
C MET A 252 10.87 -1.32 -9.38
N LEU A 253 11.61 -1.39 -8.28
CA LEU A 253 11.34 -2.27 -7.15
C LEU A 253 10.80 -1.45 -5.99
N SER A 254 9.91 -2.03 -5.20
CA SER A 254 9.47 -1.52 -3.90
C SER A 254 9.73 -2.58 -2.82
N LEU A 255 10.36 -2.15 -1.73
CA LEU A 255 11.18 -3.00 -0.86
C LEU A 255 10.80 -2.91 0.63
N GLN A 256 11.07 -3.99 1.35
CA GLN A 256 10.89 -4.16 2.80
C GLN A 256 11.74 -5.35 3.26
N ASP A 257 12.66 -5.17 4.21
CA ASP A 257 13.78 -6.12 4.48
C ASP A 257 13.42 -7.59 4.75
N THR A 258 12.17 -7.85 5.14
CA THR A 258 11.67 -9.19 5.51
C THR A 258 10.79 -9.85 4.45
N GLN A 259 10.60 -9.22 3.29
CA GLN A 259 9.80 -9.73 2.16
C GLN A 259 10.63 -9.76 0.87
N ASP A 260 10.18 -10.57 -0.10
CA ASP A 260 10.64 -10.53 -1.49
C ASP A 260 10.20 -9.22 -2.19
N PRO A 261 10.98 -8.72 -3.18
CA PRO A 261 10.79 -7.38 -3.73
C PRO A 261 9.55 -7.31 -4.63
N TRP A 262 8.78 -6.23 -4.55
CA TRP A 262 7.64 -5.98 -5.44
C TRP A 262 8.06 -5.19 -6.68
N GLU A 263 7.68 -5.64 -7.87
CA GLU A 263 7.86 -4.89 -9.12
C GLU A 263 6.70 -3.90 -9.31
N VAL A 264 7.05 -2.67 -9.67
CA VAL A 264 6.13 -1.57 -9.98
C VAL A 264 6.48 -1.05 -11.37
N ASP A 265 5.48 -0.71 -12.18
CA ASP A 265 5.73 -0.05 -13.45
C ASP A 265 6.09 1.44 -13.21
N PRO A 266 7.26 1.92 -13.65
CA PRO A 266 7.77 3.24 -13.25
C PRO A 266 6.99 4.41 -13.84
N HIS A 267 6.22 4.20 -14.91
CA HIS A 267 5.43 5.27 -15.53
C HIS A 267 4.09 5.42 -14.80
N THR A 268 3.31 4.34 -14.75
CA THR A 268 1.94 4.27 -14.23
C THR A 268 1.87 4.19 -12.70
N LEU A 269 2.98 3.82 -12.04
CA LEU A 269 3.08 3.36 -10.65
C LEU A 269 2.11 2.22 -10.29
N LYS A 270 1.63 1.44 -11.28
CA LYS A 270 0.85 0.22 -11.02
C LYS A 270 1.77 -0.89 -10.52
N THR A 271 1.37 -1.59 -9.48
CA THR A 271 2.05 -2.80 -8.99
C THR A 271 1.92 -3.93 -10.01
N VAL A 272 3.04 -4.46 -10.49
CA VAL A 272 3.12 -5.54 -11.48
C VAL A 272 2.99 -6.92 -10.80
N GLY A 273 3.60 -7.07 -9.63
CA GLY A 273 3.60 -8.30 -8.85
C GLY A 273 4.86 -8.46 -8.01
N ARG A 274 5.09 -9.64 -7.42
CA ARG A 274 6.39 -10.00 -6.82
C ARG A 274 7.44 -10.10 -7.94
N CYS A 275 8.55 -9.39 -7.81
CA CYS A 275 9.63 -9.38 -8.79
C CYS A 275 10.37 -10.72 -8.78
N THR A 276 10.33 -11.45 -9.88
CA THR A 276 11.01 -12.74 -10.05
C THR A 276 12.33 -12.64 -10.82
N PHE A 277 12.75 -11.43 -11.21
CA PHE A 277 13.89 -11.20 -12.11
C PHE A 277 13.89 -12.18 -13.30
N ASN A 278 12.79 -12.14 -14.07
CA ASN A 278 12.53 -13.01 -15.22
C ASN A 278 12.55 -14.52 -14.89
N GLY A 279 12.20 -14.89 -13.66
CA GLY A 279 12.22 -16.26 -13.14
C GLY A 279 13.56 -16.70 -12.52
N SER A 280 14.59 -15.84 -12.48
CA SER A 280 15.88 -16.17 -11.87
C SER A 280 15.93 -15.99 -10.35
N PHE A 281 15.03 -15.20 -9.77
CA PHE A 281 14.97 -14.94 -8.32
C PHE A 281 14.00 -15.88 -7.59
N PRO A 282 14.41 -16.53 -6.47
CA PRO A 282 13.54 -17.44 -5.74
C PRO A 282 12.34 -16.74 -5.09
N LEU A 283 11.15 -17.32 -5.25
CA LEU A 283 9.94 -16.85 -4.57
C LEU A 283 10.11 -16.89 -3.04
N LYS A 284 9.65 -15.85 -2.34
CA LYS A 284 9.73 -15.69 -0.88
C LYS A 284 11.14 -15.66 -0.28
N LEU A 285 12.18 -15.40 -1.08
CA LEU A 285 13.48 -15.00 -0.55
C LEU A 285 13.42 -13.51 -0.16
N PRO A 286 13.62 -13.12 1.11
CA PRO A 286 13.58 -11.72 1.50
C PRO A 286 14.63 -10.87 0.78
N PHE A 287 14.43 -9.55 0.76
CA PHE A 287 15.28 -8.61 0.04
C PHE A 287 15.32 -7.26 0.79
N THR A 288 16.52 -6.81 1.12
CA THR A 288 16.77 -5.56 1.85
C THR A 288 16.14 -4.34 1.16
N ALA A 289 15.73 -3.34 1.96
CA ALA A 289 15.38 -2.02 1.49
C ALA A 289 16.59 -1.28 0.85
N HIS A 290 17.82 -1.68 1.15
CA HIS A 290 19.03 -0.94 0.83
C HIS A 290 20.02 -1.71 -0.07
N PRO A 291 19.61 -2.22 -1.25
CA PRO A 291 20.54 -2.86 -2.19
C PRO A 291 21.58 -1.85 -2.69
N LYS A 292 22.82 -2.29 -2.90
CA LYS A 292 23.94 -1.42 -3.30
C LYS A 292 24.57 -1.92 -4.59
N ILE A 293 24.97 -1.02 -5.49
CA ILE A 293 25.65 -1.40 -6.74
C ILE A 293 27.14 -1.61 -6.47
N ALA A 294 27.68 -2.76 -6.88
CA ALA A 294 29.10 -3.07 -6.81
C ALA A 294 29.89 -2.25 -7.86
N PRO A 295 30.77 -1.31 -7.46
CA PRO A 295 31.47 -0.44 -8.42
C PRO A 295 32.47 -1.17 -9.33
N SER A 296 32.81 -2.42 -9.00
CA SER A 296 33.75 -3.25 -9.77
C SER A 296 33.16 -3.89 -11.03
N ASN A 297 31.84 -4.09 -11.08
CA ASN A 297 31.18 -4.83 -12.18
C ASN A 297 29.72 -4.42 -12.46
N GLY A 298 29.14 -3.52 -11.67
CA GLY A 298 27.76 -3.06 -11.82
C GLY A 298 26.69 -4.00 -11.28
N ASP A 299 27.03 -5.14 -10.65
CA ASP A 299 26.06 -6.03 -10.02
C ASP A 299 25.33 -5.31 -8.87
N MET A 300 24.02 -5.50 -8.76
CA MET A 300 23.26 -5.13 -7.57
C MET A 300 23.47 -6.21 -6.50
N ILE A 301 24.15 -5.84 -5.43
CA ILE A 301 24.33 -6.65 -4.23
C ILE A 301 23.14 -6.41 -3.30
N PHE A 302 22.66 -7.48 -2.65
CA PHE A 302 21.59 -7.43 -1.67
C PHE A 302 21.83 -8.46 -0.56
N PHE A 303 21.13 -8.27 0.57
CA PHE A 303 20.87 -9.36 1.52
C PHE A 303 19.35 -9.59 1.65
N GLY A 304 18.96 -10.78 2.08
CA GLY A 304 17.60 -11.11 2.48
C GLY A 304 17.57 -11.52 3.94
N PHE A 305 16.87 -10.77 4.79
CA PHE A 305 16.78 -11.01 6.23
C PHE A 305 15.49 -11.76 6.60
N ASN A 306 15.62 -12.87 7.33
CA ASN A 306 14.50 -13.67 7.81
C ASN A 306 14.53 -13.76 9.35
N PRO A 307 13.69 -13.01 10.09
CA PRO A 307 13.66 -13.07 11.55
C PRO A 307 13.00 -14.32 12.13
N VAL A 308 12.37 -15.17 11.30
CA VAL A 308 11.51 -16.29 11.74
C VAL A 308 12.23 -17.65 11.64
N SER A 309 13.03 -17.88 10.58
CA SER A 309 13.64 -19.19 10.32
C SER A 309 14.98 -19.09 9.60
N PRO A 310 15.94 -20.01 9.87
CA PRO A 310 17.18 -20.07 9.11
C PRO A 310 16.95 -20.41 7.62
N PRO A 311 17.83 -19.96 6.70
CA PRO A 311 18.97 -19.08 6.95
C PRO A 311 18.50 -17.66 7.31
N HIS A 312 18.97 -17.12 8.43
CA HIS A 312 18.48 -15.84 8.94
C HIS A 312 18.97 -14.64 8.10
N CYS A 313 20.02 -14.83 7.30
CA CYS A 313 20.41 -13.92 6.23
C CYS A 313 20.80 -14.72 4.98
N THR A 314 20.58 -14.19 3.78
CA THR A 314 21.14 -14.71 2.52
C THR A 314 21.70 -13.54 1.70
N ILE A 315 22.99 -13.57 1.39
CA ILE A 315 23.63 -12.56 0.54
C ILE A 315 23.47 -12.98 -0.92
N GLY A 316 23.22 -12.03 -1.82
CA GLY A 316 23.13 -12.31 -3.25
C GLY A 316 23.64 -11.17 -4.12
N ALA A 317 23.81 -11.50 -5.40
CA ALA A 317 24.19 -10.57 -6.45
C ALA A 317 23.30 -10.78 -7.68
N ILE A 318 22.79 -9.70 -8.27
CA ILE A 318 22.01 -9.70 -9.51
C ILE A 318 22.78 -8.90 -10.56
N THR A 319 22.92 -9.44 -11.77
CA THR A 319 23.66 -8.80 -12.87
C THR A 319 22.90 -7.59 -13.45
N PRO A 320 23.59 -6.67 -14.17
CA PRO A 320 22.92 -5.58 -14.89
C PRO A 320 21.84 -6.02 -15.89
N SER A 321 21.92 -7.28 -16.35
CA SER A 321 20.92 -7.94 -17.21
C SER A 321 19.74 -8.58 -16.44
N GLY A 322 19.65 -8.37 -15.12
CA GLY A 322 18.54 -8.86 -14.29
C GLY A 322 18.56 -10.37 -14.03
N ASN A 323 19.74 -10.98 -13.88
CA ASN A 323 19.88 -12.41 -13.55
C ASN A 323 20.58 -12.59 -12.21
N VAL A 324 20.07 -13.48 -11.34
CA VAL A 324 20.78 -13.85 -10.11
C VAL A 324 22.10 -14.56 -10.44
N ARG A 325 23.23 -13.96 -10.03
CA ARG A 325 24.59 -14.50 -10.22
C ARG A 325 25.00 -15.47 -9.11
N ALA A 326 24.61 -15.17 -7.88
CA ALA A 326 25.04 -15.88 -6.67
C ALA A 326 24.02 -15.71 -5.54
N LEU A 327 23.92 -16.74 -4.68
CA LEU A 327 23.19 -16.72 -3.41
C LEU A 327 24.01 -17.49 -2.35
N LYS A 328 24.42 -16.82 -1.27
CA LYS A 328 25.13 -17.42 -0.12
C LYS A 328 24.27 -17.30 1.15
N PRO A 329 23.65 -18.39 1.64
CA PRO A 329 22.93 -18.38 2.91
C PRO A 329 23.90 -18.30 4.09
N LEU A 330 23.52 -17.54 5.12
CA LEU A 330 24.25 -17.31 6.37
C LEU A 330 23.35 -17.60 7.58
N TRP A 331 23.97 -17.71 8.76
CA TRP A 331 23.30 -17.89 10.06
C TRP A 331 22.23 -18.99 10.08
N SER A 332 22.67 -20.24 9.96
CA SER A 332 21.80 -21.44 9.96
C SER A 332 21.36 -21.91 11.35
N SER A 333 21.46 -21.08 12.40
CA SER A 333 20.93 -21.38 13.73
C SER A 333 19.40 -21.48 13.68
N ILE A 334 18.80 -22.36 14.47
CA ILE A 334 17.33 -22.43 14.65
C ILE A 334 16.87 -21.47 15.76
N VAL A 335 17.80 -21.00 16.61
CA VAL A 335 17.49 -20.16 17.77
C VAL A 335 18.21 -18.82 17.65
N GLY A 336 17.42 -17.76 17.59
CA GLY A 336 17.88 -16.37 17.62
C GLY A 336 18.32 -15.84 16.25
N SER A 337 18.06 -14.55 16.02
CA SER A 337 18.60 -13.80 14.87
C SER A 337 19.01 -12.39 15.29
N ILE A 338 19.63 -11.65 14.36
CA ILE A 338 20.14 -10.29 14.56
C ILE A 338 19.39 -9.41 13.56
N PHE A 339 18.94 -8.23 14.00
CA PHE A 339 18.27 -7.30 13.10
C PHE A 339 19.26 -6.72 12.08
N MET A 340 18.93 -6.87 10.81
CA MET A 340 19.62 -6.21 9.68
C MET A 340 18.67 -5.22 9.02
N HIS A 341 19.21 -4.09 8.55
CA HIS A 341 18.47 -3.10 7.76
C HIS A 341 19.33 -2.58 6.59
N ASP A 342 20.53 -2.08 6.87
CA ASP A 342 21.49 -1.62 5.86
C ASP A 342 22.83 -2.38 5.92
N PHE A 343 23.61 -2.29 4.85
CA PHE A 343 24.94 -2.90 4.68
C PHE A 343 25.76 -2.05 3.69
N VAL A 344 27.06 -2.31 3.53
CA VAL A 344 27.91 -1.56 2.58
C VAL A 344 28.72 -2.46 1.66
N VAL A 345 29.22 -1.87 0.58
CA VAL A 345 30.09 -2.51 -0.43
C VAL A 345 31.30 -1.65 -0.66
N THR A 346 32.42 -2.24 -1.08
CA THR A 346 33.61 -1.52 -1.56
C THR A 346 33.92 -1.91 -3.02
N ASN A 347 35.16 -1.79 -3.49
CA ASN A 347 35.57 -2.32 -4.79
C ASN A 347 35.69 -3.87 -4.81
N LYS A 348 36.02 -4.51 -3.68
CA LYS A 348 36.20 -5.97 -3.57
C LYS A 348 35.27 -6.66 -2.58
N TYR A 349 34.79 -5.96 -1.55
CA TYR A 349 34.07 -6.56 -0.43
C TYR A 349 32.58 -6.25 -0.45
N THR A 350 31.78 -7.21 -0.02
CA THR A 350 30.48 -6.97 0.62
C THR A 350 30.71 -6.96 2.11
N ILE A 351 30.20 -5.95 2.82
CA ILE A 351 30.42 -5.75 4.25
C ILE A 351 29.07 -5.78 4.94
N LEU A 352 28.91 -6.76 5.82
CA LEU A 352 27.72 -6.96 6.64
C LEU A 352 27.91 -6.27 7.99
N TYR A 353 26.82 -5.83 8.59
CA TYR A 353 26.81 -5.30 9.96
C TYR A 353 25.95 -6.19 10.85
N GLU A 354 26.54 -6.75 11.90
CA GLU A 354 25.81 -7.33 13.03
C GLU A 354 25.81 -6.30 14.17
N GLY A 355 24.76 -5.47 14.22
CA GLY A 355 24.54 -4.55 15.34
C GLY A 355 24.10 -5.25 16.63
N SER A 356 23.95 -4.47 17.70
CA SER A 356 23.51 -4.92 19.03
C SER A 356 22.00 -5.06 19.19
N MET A 357 21.25 -5.01 18.08
CA MET A 357 19.82 -5.27 18.01
C MET A 357 19.58 -6.77 17.74
N ASP A 358 19.18 -7.53 18.75
CA ASP A 358 18.99 -8.99 18.66
C ASP A 358 17.54 -9.44 18.87
N ILE A 359 17.19 -10.57 18.26
CA ILE A 359 15.86 -11.18 18.27
C ILE A 359 15.94 -12.55 18.93
N GLU A 360 15.47 -12.64 20.18
CA GLU A 360 15.40 -13.89 20.93
C GLU A 360 13.94 -14.28 21.22
N PRO A 361 13.36 -15.27 20.52
CA PRO A 361 12.00 -15.76 20.80
C PRO A 361 11.81 -16.27 22.24
N VAL A 362 12.88 -16.73 22.90
CA VAL A 362 12.82 -17.21 24.30
C VAL A 362 12.45 -16.11 25.32
N ARG A 363 12.68 -14.83 25.01
CA ARG A 363 12.30 -13.69 25.86
C ARG A 363 10.79 -13.63 26.13
N GLN A 364 10.00 -14.17 25.21
CA GLN A 364 8.54 -14.18 25.29
C GLN A 364 8.01 -15.07 26.41
N ILE A 365 8.76 -16.10 26.82
CA ILE A 365 8.42 -17.01 27.93
C ILE A 365 8.37 -16.24 29.26
N ILE A 366 9.17 -15.18 29.40
CA ILE A 366 9.18 -14.25 30.54
C ILE A 366 8.47 -12.93 30.24
N GLY A 367 7.56 -12.92 29.25
CA GLY A 367 6.72 -11.78 28.90
C GLY A 367 7.43 -10.60 28.21
N ARG A 368 8.71 -10.75 27.83
CA ARG A 368 9.50 -9.70 27.16
C ARG A 368 9.39 -9.80 25.62
N HIS A 369 9.50 -8.67 24.94
CA HIS A 369 9.51 -8.62 23.46
C HIS A 369 10.78 -9.32 22.90
N PRO A 370 10.72 -10.04 21.76
CA PRO A 370 11.88 -10.77 21.26
C PRO A 370 13.00 -9.86 20.73
N LEU A 371 12.65 -8.85 19.91
CA LEU A 371 13.57 -7.82 19.42
C LEU A 371 13.87 -6.79 20.53
N GLN A 372 15.14 -6.61 20.91
CA GLN A 372 15.59 -5.57 21.83
C GLN A 372 16.99 -5.06 21.45
N TYR A 373 17.35 -3.88 21.95
CA TYR A 373 18.75 -3.45 22.02
C TYR A 373 19.44 -4.16 23.20
N ASN A 374 20.61 -4.73 22.97
CA ASN A 374 21.35 -5.50 23.96
C ASN A 374 22.75 -4.90 24.21
N GLU A 375 22.87 -4.13 25.28
CA GLU A 375 24.11 -3.47 25.73
C GLU A 375 25.28 -4.45 25.99
N ASN A 376 25.02 -5.75 26.10
CA ASN A 376 26.04 -6.79 26.32
C ASN A 376 26.48 -7.47 25.00
N ARG A 377 25.82 -7.19 23.88
CA ARG A 377 26.19 -7.69 22.56
C ARG A 377 27.10 -6.67 21.90
N ILE A 378 28.39 -6.98 21.74
CA ILE A 378 29.31 -6.16 20.95
C ILE A 378 28.86 -6.17 19.47
N ALA A 379 28.86 -5.01 18.83
CA ALA A 379 28.55 -4.86 17.41
C ALA A 379 29.78 -5.21 16.55
N ARG A 380 29.59 -5.66 15.30
CA ARG A 380 30.71 -6.13 14.48
C ARG A 380 30.45 -6.07 12.97
N PHE A 381 31.53 -5.90 12.20
CA PHE A 381 31.51 -5.88 10.73
C PHE A 381 32.03 -7.19 10.14
N GLY A 382 31.34 -7.70 9.13
CA GLY A 382 31.64 -8.96 8.46
C GLY A 382 32.06 -8.74 7.01
N LEU A 383 33.35 -8.92 6.71
CA LEU A 383 33.91 -8.76 5.37
C LEU A 383 33.76 -10.07 4.57
N LEU A 384 33.16 -9.97 3.39
CA LEU A 384 32.98 -11.06 2.43
C LEU A 384 33.57 -10.66 1.07
N PRO A 385 34.67 -11.29 0.59
CA PRO A 385 35.22 -11.04 -0.74
C PRO A 385 34.22 -11.42 -1.84
N ARG A 386 33.93 -10.52 -2.78
CA ARG A 386 32.88 -10.75 -3.78
C ARG A 386 33.17 -11.88 -4.77
N ASP A 387 34.44 -12.08 -5.13
CA ASP A 387 34.85 -13.18 -6.00
C ASP A 387 34.66 -14.57 -5.34
N GLU A 388 34.56 -14.61 -4.01
CA GLU A 388 34.47 -15.85 -3.23
C GLU A 388 33.05 -16.23 -2.81
N VAL A 389 32.03 -15.43 -3.14
CA VAL A 389 30.61 -15.67 -2.75
C VAL A 389 30.10 -17.03 -3.25
N ASN A 390 30.60 -17.49 -4.41
CA ASN A 390 30.28 -18.80 -4.99
C ASN A 390 31.21 -19.94 -4.51
N SER A 391 32.16 -19.67 -3.62
CA SER A 391 33.13 -20.66 -3.12
C SER A 391 32.64 -21.37 -1.85
N LYS A 392 33.19 -22.57 -1.61
CA LYS A 392 33.01 -23.33 -0.35
C LYS A 392 33.97 -22.90 0.78
N HIS A 393 34.73 -21.81 0.60
CA HIS A 393 35.84 -21.44 1.49
C HIS A 393 35.86 -19.97 1.93
N GLY A 394 35.29 -19.06 1.14
CA GLY A 394 35.21 -17.63 1.47
C GLY A 394 34.13 -17.32 2.49
N ASP A 395 34.39 -17.70 3.74
CA ASP A 395 33.52 -17.37 4.87
C ASP A 395 33.72 -15.92 5.34
N VAL A 396 32.70 -15.38 6.02
CA VAL A 396 32.69 -13.98 6.43
C VAL A 396 33.68 -13.78 7.58
N VAL A 397 34.66 -12.90 7.39
CA VAL A 397 35.65 -12.54 8.41
C VAL A 397 35.08 -11.41 9.25
N TRP A 398 34.96 -11.64 10.57
CA TRP A 398 34.33 -10.70 11.50
C TRP A 398 35.35 -9.87 12.28
N TYR A 399 35.05 -8.59 12.42
CA TYR A 399 35.83 -7.58 13.13
C TYR A 399 34.92 -6.92 14.16
N ASP A 400 35.20 -7.15 15.45
CA ASP A 400 34.39 -6.67 16.56
C ASP A 400 34.70 -5.21 16.89
N CYS A 401 33.68 -4.39 17.11
CA CYS A 401 33.80 -3.00 17.55
C CYS A 401 34.15 -2.91 19.05
N SER A 402 34.42 -1.70 19.55
CA SER A 402 34.74 -1.44 20.96
C SER A 402 33.61 -1.74 21.96
N SER A 403 32.36 -1.82 21.50
CA SER A 403 31.17 -1.65 22.33
C SER A 403 29.91 -2.26 21.71
N ALA A 404 28.80 -2.24 22.45
CA ALA A 404 27.47 -2.42 21.87
C ALA A 404 27.06 -1.15 21.11
N GLN A 405 26.57 -1.31 19.88
CA GLN A 405 26.31 -0.22 18.94
C GLN A 405 25.12 -0.56 18.04
N SER A 406 24.52 0.46 17.44
CA SER A 406 23.49 0.27 16.42
C SER A 406 23.52 1.40 15.39
N VAL A 407 23.19 1.04 14.14
CA VAL A 407 23.24 1.87 12.93
C VAL A 407 22.03 1.48 12.10
N PHE A 408 21.23 2.46 11.68
CA PHE A 408 20.17 2.22 10.69
C PHE A 408 20.71 2.36 9.27
N HIS A 409 21.40 3.46 8.96
CA HIS A 409 21.90 3.73 7.61
C HIS A 409 23.40 4.04 7.57
N PHE A 410 24.04 3.57 6.51
CA PHE A 410 25.42 3.91 6.18
C PHE A 410 25.48 5.03 5.13
N VAL A 411 26.50 5.89 5.27
CA VAL A 411 26.85 6.91 4.26
C VAL A 411 27.52 6.23 3.07
N ASN A 412 28.61 5.48 3.32
CA ASN A 412 29.40 4.79 2.32
C ASN A 412 30.47 3.87 2.95
N ALA A 413 31.20 3.12 2.13
CA ALA A 413 32.46 2.46 2.51
C ALA A 413 33.45 2.37 1.34
N TRP A 414 34.75 2.26 1.63
CA TRP A 414 35.78 2.06 0.61
C TRP A 414 37.05 1.39 1.16
N GLU A 415 37.97 1.06 0.25
CA GLU A 415 39.30 0.52 0.55
C GLU A 415 40.34 1.65 0.50
N GLU A 416 41.20 1.74 1.51
CA GLU A 416 42.42 2.55 1.54
C GLU A 416 43.64 1.64 1.80
N ILE A 417 44.84 2.12 1.44
CA ILE A 417 46.11 1.54 1.89
C ILE A 417 46.74 2.54 2.87
N ASP A 418 47.22 2.07 4.01
CA ASP A 418 47.89 2.93 5.01
C ASP A 418 49.35 3.24 4.65
N GLU A 419 50.03 4.02 5.50
CA GLU A 419 51.45 4.37 5.32
C GLU A 419 52.44 3.19 5.47
N ASN A 420 51.95 2.01 5.81
CA ASN A 420 52.71 0.77 6.05
C ASN A 420 52.29 -0.36 5.08
N ASP A 421 51.66 -0.02 3.94
CA ASP A 421 51.11 -0.94 2.92
C ASP A 421 49.99 -1.90 3.41
N ASN A 422 49.35 -1.64 4.56
CA ASN A 422 48.21 -2.42 5.03
C ASN A 422 46.90 -2.01 4.36
N LEU A 423 46.04 -2.99 4.10
CA LEU A 423 44.65 -2.74 3.69
C LEU A 423 43.81 -2.25 4.88
N VAL A 424 43.23 -1.06 4.73
CA VAL A 424 42.23 -0.49 5.65
C VAL A 424 40.89 -0.39 4.94
N ILE A 425 39.83 -0.85 5.59
CA ILE A 425 38.45 -0.60 5.14
C ILE A 425 37.88 0.56 5.93
N VAL A 426 37.44 1.61 5.26
CA VAL A 426 36.78 2.77 5.87
C VAL A 426 35.28 2.63 5.67
N ILE A 427 34.52 2.80 6.74
CA ILE A 427 33.05 2.75 6.76
C ILE A 427 32.55 4.01 7.45
N ILE A 428 31.56 4.69 6.88
CA ILE A 428 30.90 5.83 7.54
C ILE A 428 29.39 5.57 7.56
N GLY A 429 28.73 5.88 8.68
CA GLY A 429 27.30 5.71 8.88
C GLY A 429 26.75 6.55 10.03
N VAL A 430 25.45 6.47 10.28
CA VAL A 430 24.80 7.15 11.41
C VAL A 430 24.64 6.18 12.56
N ARG A 431 25.47 6.38 13.60
CA ARG A 431 25.45 5.58 14.83
C ARG A 431 24.42 6.15 15.80
N GLU A 432 23.51 5.29 16.26
CA GLU A 432 22.34 5.65 17.06
C GLU A 432 22.14 4.81 18.33
N ASP A 433 22.87 3.70 18.48
CA ASP A 433 22.99 2.90 19.73
C ASP A 433 21.64 2.60 20.42
N GLY A 434 20.63 2.22 19.63
CA GLY A 434 19.30 1.83 20.10
C GLY A 434 18.33 2.99 20.34
N PHE A 435 18.68 4.22 19.95
CA PHE A 435 17.82 5.40 20.04
C PHE A 435 16.45 5.20 19.40
N PHE A 436 16.38 4.78 18.13
CA PHE A 436 15.12 4.53 17.43
C PHE A 436 14.37 3.32 18.00
N HIS A 437 15.07 2.27 18.47
CA HIS A 437 14.41 1.16 19.16
C HIS A 437 13.67 1.63 20.42
N ASN A 438 14.16 2.65 21.13
CA ASN A 438 13.49 3.20 22.30
C ASN A 438 12.46 4.29 21.96
N ALA A 439 12.76 5.17 20.99
CA ALA A 439 11.90 6.27 20.58
C ALA A 439 10.59 5.83 19.89
N LEU A 440 10.55 4.65 19.27
CA LEU A 440 9.38 4.13 18.52
C LEU A 440 8.48 3.19 19.37
N LYS A 441 8.68 3.16 20.70
CA LYS A 441 7.90 2.33 21.63
C LYS A 441 6.49 2.88 21.87
N ALA A 442 5.51 2.00 21.99
CA ALA A 442 4.11 2.39 22.28
C ALA A 442 3.90 3.08 23.65
N LYS A 443 4.88 3.05 24.55
CA LYS A 443 4.85 3.65 25.90
C LYS A 443 6.25 4.03 26.37
N GLY A 444 6.36 5.13 27.11
CA GLY A 444 7.60 5.66 27.69
C GLY A 444 8.57 6.25 26.66
N ALA A 445 8.13 6.45 25.42
CA ALA A 445 8.98 6.94 24.33
C ALA A 445 9.38 8.39 24.60
N ARG A 446 8.42 9.28 24.87
CA ARG A 446 8.70 10.73 25.07
C ARG A 446 9.62 10.98 26.27
N ASP A 447 9.44 10.23 27.35
CA ASP A 447 10.27 10.37 28.55
C ASP A 447 11.66 9.76 28.37
N TRP A 448 11.79 8.70 27.59
CA TRP A 448 13.10 8.17 27.19
C TRP A 448 13.84 9.14 26.27
N ILE A 449 13.17 9.69 25.24
CA ILE A 449 13.73 10.67 24.31
C ILE A 449 14.22 11.90 25.07
N LYS A 450 13.40 12.48 25.96
CA LYS A 450 13.79 13.58 26.86
C LYS A 450 15.07 13.24 27.62
N SER A 451 15.19 12.03 28.16
CA SER A 451 16.39 11.59 28.89
C SER A 451 17.63 11.51 28.00
N ALA A 452 17.50 10.95 26.79
CA ALA A 452 18.61 10.82 25.83
C ALA A 452 19.06 12.19 25.28
N THR A 453 18.12 13.03 24.86
CA THR A 453 18.40 14.39 24.36
C THR A 453 19.05 15.28 25.42
N LEU A 454 18.60 15.22 26.69
CA LEU A 454 19.22 15.97 27.80
C LEU A 454 20.64 15.50 28.14
N LYS A 455 20.96 14.22 27.90
CA LYS A 455 22.33 13.66 28.05
C LYS A 455 23.21 13.89 26.83
N GLN A 456 22.62 14.26 25.70
CA GLN A 456 23.19 14.20 24.34
C GLN A 456 23.68 12.79 23.92
N GLU A 457 23.33 11.74 24.67
CA GLU A 457 23.75 10.36 24.40
C GLU A 457 22.68 9.34 24.84
N PRO A 458 22.41 8.28 24.03
CA PRO A 458 22.80 8.15 22.63
C PRO A 458 21.91 9.04 21.75
N ILE A 459 22.49 9.76 20.78
CA ILE A 459 21.74 10.48 19.73
C ILE A 459 22.33 10.14 18.35
N PRO A 460 21.53 10.03 17.28
CA PRO A 460 22.01 9.67 15.95
C PRO A 460 23.05 10.67 15.42
N ARG A 461 24.30 10.23 15.25
CA ARG A 461 25.43 11.06 14.77
C ARG A 461 26.27 10.32 13.73
N MET A 462 26.85 11.06 12.80
CA MET A 462 27.76 10.50 11.81
C MET A 462 29.05 9.99 12.48
N HIS A 463 29.44 8.76 12.16
CA HIS A 463 30.53 8.01 12.78
C HIS A 463 31.34 7.28 11.70
N GLU A 464 32.67 7.25 11.87
CA GLU A 464 33.62 6.52 11.02
C GLU A 464 34.19 5.33 11.79
N TRP A 465 34.24 4.18 11.11
CA TRP A 465 34.99 2.99 11.54
C TRP A 465 36.11 2.74 10.53
N ARG A 466 37.33 2.47 11.02
CA ARG A 466 38.48 2.11 10.18
C ARG A 466 38.97 0.72 10.59
N ILE A 467 38.82 -0.26 9.71
CA ILE A 467 39.14 -1.67 9.96
C ILE A 467 40.48 -2.00 9.32
N SER A 468 41.51 -2.22 10.14
CA SER A 468 42.84 -2.63 9.70
C SER A 468 42.86 -4.15 9.49
N VAL A 469 42.65 -4.56 8.24
CA VAL A 469 42.30 -5.94 7.85
C VAL A 469 43.32 -6.98 8.34
N GLY A 470 44.61 -6.62 8.32
CA GLY A 470 45.71 -7.51 8.73
C GLY A 470 45.93 -7.65 10.24
N SER A 471 45.46 -6.69 11.06
CA SER A 471 45.64 -6.70 12.52
C SER A 471 44.38 -7.05 13.29
N GLY A 472 43.19 -6.93 12.67
CA GLY A 472 41.90 -7.10 13.33
C GLY A 472 41.41 -5.87 14.08
N ALA A 473 42.18 -4.78 14.12
CA ALA A 473 41.82 -3.57 14.84
C ALA A 473 40.70 -2.78 14.13
N VAL A 474 39.76 -2.27 14.93
CA VAL A 474 38.72 -1.32 14.49
C VAL A 474 38.92 -0.01 15.25
N GLU A 475 39.31 1.04 14.55
CA GLU A 475 39.33 2.41 15.08
C GLU A 475 37.96 3.07 14.87
N GLU A 476 37.55 3.93 15.80
CA GLU A 476 36.20 4.49 15.86
C GLU A 476 36.21 5.98 16.17
N THR A 477 35.41 6.80 15.48
CA THR A 477 35.33 8.25 15.73
C THR A 477 34.00 8.84 15.28
N PHE A 478 33.31 9.57 16.17
CA PHE A 478 32.22 10.47 15.78
C PHE A 478 32.78 11.66 15.00
N LEU A 479 32.27 11.89 13.79
CA LEU A 479 32.79 12.91 12.87
C LEU A 479 32.21 14.31 13.14
N PHE A 480 30.94 14.39 13.52
CA PHE A 480 30.20 15.63 13.68
C PHE A 480 29.23 15.54 14.86
N ASN A 481 29.18 16.57 15.71
CA ASN A 481 28.23 16.62 16.84
C ASN A 481 26.92 17.32 16.45
N ILE A 482 26.17 16.70 15.55
CA ILE A 482 24.85 17.16 15.09
C ILE A 482 23.92 15.95 14.92
N ALA A 483 22.68 16.08 15.39
CA ALA A 483 21.69 15.01 15.29
C ALA A 483 21.15 14.92 13.85
N VAL A 484 21.44 13.81 13.16
CA VAL A 484 21.09 13.61 11.75
C VAL A 484 20.67 12.18 11.46
N GLU A 485 19.87 11.99 10.40
CA GLU A 485 19.53 10.68 9.84
C GLU A 485 19.20 10.82 8.33
N THR A 486 18.94 9.72 7.64
CA THR A 486 18.76 9.63 6.17
C THR A 486 19.98 10.16 5.39
N PRO A 487 21.18 9.58 5.63
CA PRO A 487 22.40 9.96 4.93
C PRO A 487 22.35 9.57 3.44
N ARG A 488 22.72 10.50 2.56
CA ARG A 488 22.84 10.27 1.11
C ARG A 488 24.11 10.91 0.55
N ILE A 489 24.59 10.39 -0.57
CA ILE A 489 25.80 10.82 -1.29
C ILE A 489 25.46 11.02 -2.77
N ASN A 490 26.42 11.47 -3.58
CA ASN A 490 26.35 11.24 -5.02
C ASN A 490 26.46 9.74 -5.29
N ASP A 491 25.37 9.11 -5.74
CA ASP A 491 25.26 7.64 -5.88
C ASP A 491 26.35 7.04 -6.82
N ALA A 492 26.97 7.84 -7.70
CA ALA A 492 28.12 7.43 -8.53
C ALA A 492 29.39 7.08 -7.71
N TYR A 493 29.44 7.48 -6.43
CA TYR A 493 30.52 7.22 -5.48
C TYR A 493 30.23 6.06 -4.53
N GLY A 494 29.11 5.34 -4.70
CA GLY A 494 28.80 4.14 -3.92
C GLY A 494 29.92 3.09 -4.00
N GLY A 495 30.45 2.71 -2.83
CA GLY A 495 31.57 1.78 -2.69
C GLY A 495 32.94 2.31 -3.09
N LYS A 496 33.07 3.64 -3.23
CA LYS A 496 34.29 4.39 -3.55
C LYS A 496 34.49 5.49 -2.50
N ARG A 497 35.70 6.03 -2.38
CA ARG A 497 35.99 7.17 -1.52
C ARG A 497 35.19 8.40 -1.97
N ASN A 498 34.39 8.98 -1.08
CA ASN A 498 33.61 10.20 -1.32
C ASN A 498 34.02 11.31 -0.33
N ARG A 499 33.95 12.57 -0.76
CA ARG A 499 34.24 13.76 0.06
C ARG A 499 32.98 14.36 0.68
N TYR A 500 31.84 14.29 0.01
CA TYR A 500 30.61 14.97 0.39
C TYR A 500 29.50 13.99 0.75
N ALA A 501 28.72 14.36 1.76
CA ALA A 501 27.52 13.64 2.19
C ALA A 501 26.45 14.63 2.65
N TYR A 502 25.19 14.21 2.59
CA TYR A 502 24.02 15.00 2.93
C TYR A 502 23.15 14.21 3.91
N ALA A 503 22.45 14.88 4.83
CA ALA A 503 21.51 14.23 5.75
C ALA A 503 20.42 15.20 6.22
N GLY A 504 19.29 14.65 6.68
CA GLY A 504 18.25 15.43 7.37
C GLY A 504 18.67 15.77 8.80
N ARG A 505 18.53 17.04 9.21
CA ARG A 505 18.78 17.48 10.60
C ARG A 505 17.56 17.16 11.47
N ILE A 506 17.72 16.27 12.45
CA ILE A 506 16.61 15.81 13.31
C ILE A 506 16.07 16.97 14.15
N HIS A 507 14.75 17.19 14.09
CA HIS A 507 14.07 18.15 14.96
C HIS A 507 13.81 17.54 16.34
N THR A 508 14.75 17.77 17.26
CA THR A 508 14.70 17.21 18.62
C THR A 508 13.48 17.67 19.42
N GLU A 509 12.93 18.86 19.14
CA GLU A 509 11.77 19.40 19.87
C GLU A 509 10.50 18.59 19.58
N SER A 510 10.10 18.42 18.31
CA SER A 510 8.95 17.56 17.95
C SER A 510 9.12 16.10 18.37
N LEU A 511 10.37 15.62 18.45
CA LEU A 511 10.65 14.27 18.93
C LEU A 511 10.50 14.16 20.46
N VAL A 512 10.85 15.21 21.21
CA VAL A 512 10.67 15.32 22.66
C VAL A 512 9.21 15.55 23.06
N GLU A 513 8.48 16.38 22.34
CA GLU A 513 7.12 16.80 22.69
C GLU A 513 6.05 15.85 22.14
N ASP A 514 6.12 15.48 20.86
CA ASP A 514 5.09 14.67 20.19
C ASP A 514 5.47 13.19 20.06
N ALA A 515 6.76 12.85 20.14
CA ALA A 515 7.38 11.62 19.59
C ALA A 515 7.39 11.55 18.05
N GLN A 516 7.34 12.68 17.36
CA GLN A 516 7.37 12.75 15.89
C GLN A 516 8.80 12.98 15.37
N LEU A 517 9.29 12.04 14.56
CA LEU A 517 10.56 12.19 13.83
C LEU A 517 10.37 13.11 12.62
N LYS A 518 10.75 14.38 12.78
CA LYS A 518 10.76 15.38 11.69
C LYS A 518 12.17 15.87 11.44
N PHE A 519 12.43 16.37 10.23
CA PHE A 519 13.71 17.00 9.88
C PHE A 519 13.50 18.50 9.62
N ASN A 520 14.10 19.39 10.41
CA ASN A 520 13.94 20.84 10.26
C ASN A 520 15.06 21.52 9.46
N GLY A 521 15.84 20.73 8.71
CA GLY A 521 16.90 21.25 7.85
C GLY A 521 17.68 20.16 7.14
N ILE A 522 18.61 20.60 6.28
CA ILE A 522 19.55 19.77 5.53
C ILE A 522 20.96 20.07 6.05
N VAL A 523 21.76 19.05 6.32
CA VAL A 523 23.19 19.19 6.60
C VAL A 523 23.98 18.67 5.40
N LYS A 524 24.93 19.47 4.90
CA LYS A 524 25.98 19.02 3.97
C LYS A 524 27.29 18.89 4.75
N PHE A 525 27.94 17.75 4.62
CA PHE A 525 29.22 17.45 5.25
C PHE A 525 30.35 17.44 4.22
N ASP A 526 31.49 18.00 4.59
CA ASP A 526 32.78 17.77 3.95
C ASP A 526 33.59 16.81 4.84
N LEU A 527 33.62 15.54 4.44
CA LEU A 527 34.23 14.45 5.17
C LEU A 527 35.76 14.55 5.20
N HIS A 528 36.35 15.28 4.26
CA HIS A 528 37.80 15.49 4.15
C HIS A 528 38.27 16.67 5.00
N GLU A 529 37.63 17.83 4.88
CA GLU A 529 37.97 19.02 5.68
C GLU A 529 37.33 19.02 7.07
N ARG A 530 36.50 18.01 7.39
CA ARG A 530 35.70 17.88 8.62
C ARG A 530 34.88 19.14 8.91
N LYS A 531 34.21 19.66 7.87
CA LYS A 531 33.33 20.85 7.92
C LYS A 531 31.88 20.47 7.62
N GLN A 532 30.94 21.34 8.02
CA GLN A 532 29.53 21.19 7.65
C GLN A 532 28.90 22.54 7.27
N GLN A 533 27.91 22.49 6.37
CA GLN A 533 26.94 23.54 6.12
C GLN A 533 25.57 23.06 6.62
N VAL A 534 24.73 23.98 7.12
CA VAL A 534 23.39 23.64 7.64
C VAL A 534 22.39 24.61 7.03
N TYR A 535 21.50 24.12 6.18
CA TYR A 535 20.31 24.85 5.77
C TYR A 535 19.17 24.54 6.74
N GLU A 536 18.52 25.56 7.26
CA GLU A 536 17.39 25.45 8.19
C GLU A 536 16.09 25.82 7.46
N HIS A 537 15.08 24.96 7.59
CA HIS A 537 13.74 25.27 7.11
C HIS A 537 13.10 26.35 8.00
N ALA A 538 12.16 27.12 7.44
CA ALA A 538 11.39 28.07 8.26
C ALA A 538 10.54 27.33 9.31
N PRO A 539 10.19 27.96 10.46
CA PRO A 539 9.38 27.33 11.49
C PRO A 539 8.09 26.70 10.96
N GLY A 540 7.78 25.48 11.41
CA GLY A 540 6.65 24.69 10.92
C GLY A 540 6.85 24.04 9.54
N ILE A 541 8.02 24.24 8.90
CA ILE A 541 8.39 23.55 7.65
C ILE A 541 9.41 22.44 7.95
N TYR A 542 9.15 21.24 7.44
CA TYR A 542 10.00 20.07 7.65
C TYR A 542 10.25 19.30 6.35
N GLY A 543 11.41 18.66 6.24
CA GLY A 543 11.82 17.86 5.09
C GLY A 543 11.75 16.35 5.30
N MET A 544 11.98 15.61 4.21
CA MET A 544 12.19 14.15 4.18
C MET A 544 13.59 13.81 3.66
N GLU A 545 13.86 12.55 3.31
CA GLU A 545 15.14 12.16 2.71
C GLU A 545 15.44 12.97 1.41
N PRO A 546 16.63 13.59 1.28
CA PRO A 546 17.06 14.26 0.07
C PRO A 546 17.77 13.28 -0.88
N GLN A 547 17.37 13.25 -2.15
CA GLN A 547 18.05 12.52 -3.22
C GLN A 547 19.02 13.44 -3.96
N PHE A 548 20.28 13.02 -4.11
CA PHE A 548 21.26 13.73 -4.95
C PHE A 548 21.00 13.44 -6.43
N ILE A 549 21.16 14.44 -7.28
CA ILE A 549 21.09 14.31 -8.75
C ILE A 549 22.31 15.02 -9.32
N ALA A 550 23.18 14.30 -10.04
CA ALA A 550 24.35 14.89 -10.69
C ALA A 550 23.96 15.76 -11.90
N ARG A 551 24.72 16.83 -12.16
CA ARG A 551 24.72 17.53 -13.45
C ARG A 551 25.30 16.61 -14.54
N GLU A 552 24.85 16.76 -15.79
CA GLU A 552 25.36 15.92 -16.90
C GLU A 552 26.87 16.15 -17.13
N ASP A 553 27.30 17.42 -17.16
CA ASP A 553 28.70 17.85 -17.24
C ASP A 553 29.31 18.17 -15.85
N ALA A 554 28.99 17.40 -14.81
CA ALA A 554 29.40 17.67 -13.43
C ALA A 554 30.93 17.78 -13.23
N ASP A 555 31.43 18.93 -12.78
CA ASP A 555 32.87 19.17 -12.59
C ASP A 555 33.41 18.76 -11.20
N SER A 556 32.54 18.58 -10.21
CA SER A 556 32.88 18.06 -8.87
C SER A 556 31.86 17.04 -8.35
N GLU A 557 32.25 16.28 -7.32
CA GLU A 557 31.41 15.25 -6.67
C GLU A 557 30.04 15.79 -6.20
N ASP A 558 30.02 17.04 -5.74
CA ASP A 558 28.83 17.76 -5.27
C ASP A 558 28.14 18.64 -6.33
N ASP A 559 28.56 18.56 -7.61
CA ASP A 559 27.95 19.36 -8.68
C ASP A 559 26.63 18.75 -9.18
N GLY A 560 25.54 19.42 -8.84
CA GLY A 560 24.19 18.97 -9.13
C GLY A 560 23.18 19.54 -8.14
N TRP A 561 22.17 18.74 -7.83
CA TRP A 561 21.02 19.17 -7.03
C TRP A 561 20.69 18.18 -5.92
N LEU A 562 20.08 18.70 -4.84
CA LEU A 562 19.30 17.87 -3.92
C LEU A 562 17.83 18.07 -4.23
N VAL A 563 17.09 16.97 -4.34
CA VAL A 563 15.64 16.99 -4.50
C VAL A 563 15.00 16.24 -3.34
N MET A 564 14.03 16.88 -2.69
CA MET A 564 13.34 16.34 -1.53
C MET A 564 11.88 16.80 -1.51
N TYR A 565 11.02 16.07 -0.82
CA TYR A 565 9.76 16.63 -0.36
C TYR A 565 9.96 17.42 0.94
N ILE A 566 9.25 18.55 1.06
CA ILE A 566 9.09 19.34 2.27
C ILE A 566 7.60 19.61 2.52
N HIS A 567 7.24 19.85 3.78
CA HIS A 567 5.86 20.04 4.22
C HIS A 567 5.79 21.31 5.05
N ASP A 568 4.93 22.24 4.65
CA ASP A 568 4.60 23.44 5.40
C ASP A 568 3.34 23.15 6.24
N GLU A 569 3.55 22.81 7.51
CA GLU A 569 2.49 22.44 8.46
C GLU A 569 1.75 23.68 9.03
N ASN A 570 2.11 24.91 8.62
CA ASN A 570 1.48 26.14 9.11
C ASN A 570 0.11 26.44 8.46
N GLY A 571 -0.24 25.75 7.38
CA GLY A 571 -1.49 25.96 6.65
C GLY A 571 -2.73 25.31 7.29
N PRO A 572 -3.94 25.64 6.81
CA PRO A 572 -5.16 24.89 7.18
C PRO A 572 -5.07 23.43 6.73
N ASP A 573 -5.92 22.58 7.31
CA ASP A 573 -6.16 21.19 6.87
C ASP A 573 -4.90 20.31 6.72
N LEU A 574 -3.96 20.44 7.68
CA LEU A 574 -2.65 19.77 7.75
C LEU A 574 -1.58 20.32 6.78
N GLY A 575 -1.83 21.47 6.15
CA GLY A 575 -0.79 22.21 5.42
C GLY A 575 -0.52 21.70 4.00
N THR A 576 0.57 22.20 3.40
CA THR A 576 0.91 21.97 1.98
C THR A 576 2.22 21.23 1.83
N SER A 577 2.26 20.24 0.94
CA SER A 577 3.51 19.54 0.56
C SER A 577 4.09 20.14 -0.73
N TYR A 578 5.41 20.27 -0.79
CA TYR A 578 6.16 20.75 -1.94
C TYR A 578 7.30 19.79 -2.26
N CYS A 579 7.63 19.61 -3.54
CA CYS A 579 8.95 19.12 -3.93
C CYS A 579 9.90 20.31 -4.07
N ALA A 580 11.00 20.29 -3.35
CA ALA A 580 12.00 21.34 -3.33
C ALA A 580 13.28 20.87 -4.06
N ILE A 581 13.88 21.79 -4.84
CA ILE A 581 15.14 21.57 -5.55
C ILE A 581 16.17 22.57 -5.01
N PHE A 582 17.30 22.08 -4.51
CA PHE A 582 18.41 22.87 -3.98
C PHE A 582 19.66 22.73 -4.86
N ASP A 583 20.53 23.73 -4.86
CA ASP A 583 21.91 23.57 -5.30
C ASP A 583 22.67 22.69 -4.29
N ALA A 584 23.22 21.57 -4.74
CA ALA A 584 23.98 20.66 -3.88
C ALA A 584 25.36 21.22 -3.49
N ARG A 585 25.88 22.21 -4.23
CA ARG A 585 27.12 22.94 -3.90
C ARG A 585 26.89 23.91 -2.74
N ASN A 586 25.81 24.70 -2.78
CA ASN A 586 25.47 25.74 -1.82
C ASN A 586 24.04 25.62 -1.23
N ILE A 587 23.80 24.60 -0.40
CA ILE A 587 22.48 24.38 0.23
C ILE A 587 22.01 25.58 1.09
N MET A 588 22.96 26.40 1.58
CA MET A 588 22.71 27.57 2.43
C MET A 588 21.88 28.65 1.74
N ALA A 589 21.85 28.67 0.39
CA ALA A 589 21.02 29.59 -0.39
C ALA A 589 19.51 29.25 -0.33
N GLY A 590 19.14 28.05 0.14
CA GLY A 590 17.78 27.55 0.12
C GLY A 590 17.36 26.97 -1.24
N PRO A 591 16.06 26.66 -1.41
CA PRO A 591 15.57 25.99 -2.61
C PRO A 591 15.50 26.95 -3.80
N LEU A 592 16.08 26.53 -4.92
CA LEU A 592 15.98 27.18 -6.24
C LEU A 592 14.53 27.14 -6.76
N ALA A 593 13.84 26.03 -6.50
CA ALA A 593 12.45 25.81 -6.87
C ALA A 593 11.68 25.07 -5.76
N LYS A 594 10.38 25.38 -5.63
CA LYS A 594 9.40 24.61 -4.85
C LYS A 594 8.16 24.36 -5.71
N ILE A 595 7.78 23.09 -5.88
CA ILE A 595 6.63 22.65 -6.66
C ILE A 595 5.57 22.11 -5.68
N ALA A 596 4.49 22.86 -5.44
CA ALA A 596 3.37 22.41 -4.62
C ALA A 596 2.67 21.22 -5.28
N VAL A 597 2.39 20.16 -4.53
CA VAL A 597 1.74 18.94 -5.06
C VAL A 597 0.25 18.87 -4.70
N PRO A 598 -0.59 18.24 -5.55
CA PRO A 598 -2.06 18.29 -5.45
C PRO A 598 -2.65 17.45 -4.30
N GLU A 599 -1.84 16.58 -3.70
CA GLU A 599 -2.17 15.81 -2.51
C GLU A 599 -1.00 15.94 -1.53
N ARG A 600 -1.32 15.97 -0.23
CA ARG A 600 -0.34 15.91 0.85
C ARG A 600 0.48 14.60 0.72
N VAL A 601 1.78 14.69 0.96
CA VAL A 601 2.68 13.54 1.02
C VAL A 601 3.01 13.28 2.49
N PRO A 602 2.63 12.13 3.09
CA PRO A 602 3.00 11.82 4.46
C PRO A 602 4.51 11.61 4.63
N TYR A 603 5.02 11.83 5.84
CA TYR A 603 6.37 11.42 6.21
C TYR A 603 6.54 9.89 6.03
N GLY A 604 7.56 9.50 5.27
CA GLY A 604 7.81 8.11 4.87
C GLY A 604 9.23 7.64 5.17
N ALA A 605 9.80 6.83 4.28
CA ALA A 605 11.16 6.34 4.38
C ALA A 605 12.04 6.90 3.24
N HIS A 606 12.40 6.10 2.23
CA HIS A 606 13.48 6.44 1.29
C HIS A 606 13.03 7.00 -0.07
N ALA A 607 13.95 7.73 -0.71
CA ALA A 607 13.79 8.42 -1.97
C ALA A 607 14.65 7.80 -3.09
N LEU A 608 14.18 7.94 -4.33
CA LEU A 608 14.84 7.47 -5.55
C LEU A 608 14.80 8.57 -6.62
N TRP A 609 15.91 8.75 -7.34
CA TRP A 609 15.91 9.38 -8.67
C TRP A 609 16.08 8.32 -9.74
N MET A 610 15.18 8.32 -10.72
CA MET A 610 15.26 7.48 -11.91
C MET A 610 15.34 8.38 -13.16
N PRO A 611 16.50 8.50 -13.83
CA PRO A 611 16.62 9.24 -15.08
C PRO A 611 15.65 8.70 -16.15
N LEU A 612 15.03 9.60 -16.93
CA LEU A 612 14.28 9.20 -18.13
C LEU A 612 15.27 9.03 -19.28
N SER A 613 15.30 7.85 -19.91
CA SER A 613 16.21 7.60 -21.03
C SER A 613 15.66 8.16 -22.34
N ASN A 614 16.40 9.06 -22.98
CA ASN A 614 16.09 9.59 -24.32
C ASN A 614 15.90 8.49 -25.40
N SER A 615 16.40 7.28 -25.17
CA SER A 615 16.32 6.13 -26.08
C SER A 615 14.92 5.52 -26.26
N THR A 616 13.96 5.77 -25.36
CA THR A 616 12.61 5.17 -25.45
C THR A 616 11.58 5.99 -26.22
N GLU A 617 11.65 7.32 -26.22
CA GLU A 617 10.75 8.14 -27.08
C GLU A 617 11.18 8.12 -28.55
N ALA A 618 12.47 7.94 -28.83
CA ALA A 618 13.03 7.93 -30.19
C ALA A 618 12.62 6.71 -31.06
N THR A 619 12.15 5.61 -30.45
CA THR A 619 11.85 4.34 -31.16
C THR A 619 10.34 4.06 -31.28
N LEU A 620 9.48 4.90 -30.69
CA LEU A 620 8.02 4.82 -30.81
C LEU A 620 7.41 5.98 -31.63
N SER A 621 8.18 7.02 -31.93
CA SER A 621 7.70 8.27 -32.54
C SER A 621 7.77 8.34 -34.07
N SER A 622 8.31 7.33 -34.77
CA SER A 622 8.61 7.42 -36.22
C SER A 622 8.07 6.30 -37.12
N SER A 623 7.40 5.26 -36.57
CA SER A 623 6.81 4.16 -37.36
C SER A 623 5.27 4.08 -37.28
N ALA A 624 4.62 4.88 -36.42
CA ALA A 624 3.16 4.93 -36.27
C ALA A 624 2.48 6.08 -37.06
N ALA A 625 3.26 7.01 -37.64
CA ALA A 625 2.72 8.05 -38.50
C ALA A 625 2.37 7.49 -39.89
N ASN A 626 1.20 7.88 -40.42
CA ASN A 626 0.69 7.51 -41.75
C ASN A 626 0.36 6.01 -41.98
N THR A 627 -0.52 5.44 -41.16
CA THR A 627 -1.58 4.57 -41.72
C THR A 627 -2.93 4.82 -41.04
N TYR A 628 -3.52 5.99 -41.32
CA TYR A 628 -4.97 6.19 -41.17
C TYR A 628 -5.71 5.37 -42.24
N GLN A 629 -5.71 4.04 -42.10
CA GLN A 629 -6.74 3.23 -42.75
C GLN A 629 -8.07 3.56 -42.09
N SER A 630 -9.02 4.05 -42.87
CA SER A 630 -10.41 4.16 -42.44
C SER A 630 -10.86 2.78 -41.98
N VAL A 631 -11.23 2.66 -40.69
CA VAL A 631 -11.64 1.39 -40.09
C VAL A 631 -12.92 0.94 -40.78
N LYS A 632 -12.76 0.03 -41.77
CA LYS A 632 -13.88 -0.70 -42.34
C LYS A 632 -14.60 -1.39 -41.19
N ILE A 633 -15.91 -1.18 -41.12
CA ILE A 633 -16.81 -1.89 -40.23
C ILE A 633 -16.78 -3.37 -40.64
N ASN A 634 -15.83 -4.10 -40.07
CA ASN A 634 -15.70 -5.53 -40.29
C ASN A 634 -16.82 -6.22 -39.53
N ALA A 635 -17.60 -7.06 -40.22
CA ALA A 635 -18.54 -7.94 -39.54
C ALA A 635 -17.80 -8.81 -38.52
N PRO A 636 -18.36 -9.04 -37.31
CA PRO A 636 -17.68 -9.76 -36.25
C PRO A 636 -17.17 -11.12 -36.70
N LYS A 637 -15.88 -11.38 -36.50
CA LYS A 637 -15.25 -12.67 -36.78
C LYS A 637 -15.68 -13.69 -35.72
N LYS A 638 -15.96 -14.92 -36.15
CA LYS A 638 -16.10 -16.08 -35.24
C LYS A 638 -14.71 -16.64 -34.98
N TYR A 639 -14.36 -16.91 -33.73
CA TYR A 639 -13.05 -17.46 -33.39
C TYR A 639 -13.01 -18.99 -33.31
N ALA A 640 -11.79 -19.54 -33.42
CA ALA A 640 -11.46 -20.94 -33.19
C ALA A 640 -10.15 -21.00 -32.38
N PHE A 641 -10.11 -21.86 -31.37
CA PHE A 641 -9.13 -21.78 -30.27
C PHE A 641 -7.66 -21.85 -30.71
N ARG A 642 -6.79 -21.11 -29.99
CA ARG A 642 -5.34 -21.37 -29.96
C ARG A 642 -5.04 -22.51 -28.99
N ALA A 643 -4.03 -23.31 -29.30
CA ALA A 643 -3.74 -24.55 -28.55
C ALA A 643 -3.41 -24.33 -27.07
N GLU A 644 -2.75 -23.22 -26.74
CA GLU A 644 -2.29 -22.87 -25.39
C GLU A 644 -3.42 -22.67 -24.37
N GLN A 645 -4.64 -22.33 -24.83
CA GLN A 645 -5.76 -21.95 -23.95
C GLN A 645 -6.64 -23.15 -23.52
N ILE A 646 -6.28 -24.37 -23.93
CA ILE A 646 -7.13 -25.56 -23.76
C ILE A 646 -7.19 -26.04 -22.29
N GLU A 647 -6.10 -25.91 -21.51
CA GLU A 647 -6.12 -26.33 -20.10
C GLU A 647 -7.00 -25.42 -19.23
N ASP A 648 -6.95 -24.11 -19.43
CA ASP A 648 -7.79 -23.17 -18.68
C ASP A 648 -9.26 -23.30 -19.04
N LEU A 649 -9.57 -23.62 -20.31
CA LEU A 649 -10.90 -24.02 -20.74
C LEU A 649 -11.36 -25.30 -20.02
N LEU A 650 -10.52 -26.33 -19.93
CA LEU A 650 -10.84 -27.57 -19.22
C LEU A 650 -11.05 -27.35 -17.72
N LYS A 651 -10.23 -26.52 -17.06
CA LYS A 651 -10.42 -26.13 -15.65
C LYS A 651 -11.75 -25.39 -15.46
N ALA A 652 -12.03 -24.37 -16.28
CA ALA A 652 -13.26 -23.59 -16.19
C ALA A 652 -14.53 -24.43 -16.44
N VAL A 653 -14.49 -25.34 -17.42
CA VAL A 653 -15.59 -26.30 -17.67
C VAL A 653 -15.76 -27.26 -16.50
N THR A 654 -14.67 -27.77 -15.91
CA THR A 654 -14.71 -28.68 -14.76
C THR A 654 -15.34 -28.00 -13.53
N VAL A 655 -14.98 -26.74 -13.25
CA VAL A 655 -15.60 -25.93 -12.18
C VAL A 655 -17.08 -25.67 -12.44
N GLY A 656 -17.48 -25.44 -13.71
CA GLY A 656 -18.89 -25.30 -14.09
C GLY A 656 -19.71 -26.58 -13.88
N VAL A 657 -19.14 -27.75 -14.21
CA VAL A 657 -19.76 -29.08 -14.01
C VAL A 657 -19.88 -29.40 -12.51
N ALA A 658 -18.87 -29.11 -11.71
CA ALA A 658 -18.83 -29.40 -10.28
C ALA A 658 -19.88 -28.64 -9.43
N ARG A 659 -20.49 -27.58 -9.97
CA ARG A 659 -21.46 -26.72 -9.24
C ARG A 659 -22.93 -26.91 -9.64
N GLY A 660 -23.27 -27.85 -10.50
CA GLY A 660 -24.67 -28.07 -10.92
C GLY A 660 -25.30 -26.93 -11.74
N ALA A 661 -24.48 -26.05 -12.29
CA ALA A 661 -24.84 -25.03 -13.28
C ALA A 661 -25.89 -23.96 -12.85
N SER A 662 -25.81 -23.46 -11.61
CA SER A 662 -26.54 -22.24 -11.23
C SER A 662 -26.14 -21.05 -12.14
N GLY A 663 -27.10 -20.18 -12.48
CA GLY A 663 -26.89 -19.08 -13.43
C GLY A 663 -26.70 -19.49 -14.90
N LEU A 664 -26.57 -20.78 -15.24
CA LEU A 664 -26.56 -21.24 -16.64
C LEU A 664 -27.96 -21.29 -17.24
N PHE A 665 -28.96 -21.67 -16.45
CA PHE A 665 -30.35 -21.91 -16.89
C PHE A 665 -31.33 -20.89 -16.29
N MET A 666 -32.33 -20.48 -17.06
CA MET A 666 -33.50 -19.79 -16.51
C MET A 666 -34.30 -20.67 -15.56
N HIS A 667 -35.09 -20.05 -14.68
CA HIS A 667 -36.03 -20.76 -13.82
C HIS A 667 -36.97 -21.64 -14.65
N GLY A 668 -37.15 -22.89 -14.23
CA GLY A 668 -38.03 -23.85 -14.89
C GLY A 668 -37.60 -24.27 -16.31
N TRP A 669 -36.30 -24.16 -16.66
CA TRP A 669 -35.76 -24.54 -17.96
C TRP A 669 -36.19 -25.95 -18.41
N ARG A 670 -36.59 -26.07 -19.67
CA ARG A 670 -36.93 -27.33 -20.35
C ARG A 670 -36.46 -27.32 -21.80
N PRO A 671 -35.86 -28.43 -22.30
CA PRO A 671 -35.61 -28.62 -23.72
C PRO A 671 -36.89 -29.11 -24.42
N GLY A 672 -36.96 -28.88 -25.73
CA GLY A 672 -37.96 -29.41 -26.64
C GLY A 672 -37.44 -29.34 -28.08
N VAL A 673 -38.27 -29.69 -29.07
CA VAL A 673 -37.88 -29.67 -30.48
C VAL A 673 -38.87 -28.83 -31.29
N LYS A 674 -38.37 -28.04 -32.24
CA LYS A 674 -39.16 -27.26 -33.21
C LYS A 674 -38.58 -27.44 -34.61
N LYS A 675 -39.34 -27.09 -35.65
CA LYS A 675 -38.81 -26.93 -37.01
C LYS A 675 -37.66 -25.91 -37.00
N ASP A 676 -36.63 -26.18 -37.77
CA ASP A 676 -35.45 -25.32 -37.83
C ASP A 676 -35.71 -23.98 -38.54
N SER A 677 -35.00 -22.94 -38.13
CA SER A 677 -34.90 -21.64 -38.81
C SER A 677 -33.60 -20.93 -38.36
N PRO A 678 -32.81 -20.33 -39.28
CA PRO A 678 -31.54 -19.65 -38.95
C PRO A 678 -31.69 -18.44 -38.02
N GLU A 679 -32.84 -17.77 -38.07
CA GLU A 679 -33.11 -16.54 -37.29
C GLU A 679 -33.26 -16.78 -35.78
N TYR A 680 -33.40 -18.03 -35.36
CA TYR A 680 -33.56 -18.40 -33.94
C TYR A 680 -32.35 -19.19 -33.47
N TYR A 681 -31.99 -19.01 -32.21
CA TYR A 681 -30.92 -19.75 -31.56
C TYR A 681 -31.25 -21.24 -31.45
N SER A 682 -30.22 -22.07 -31.56
CA SER A 682 -30.20 -23.43 -31.06
C SER A 682 -28.76 -23.90 -30.91
N PHE A 683 -28.50 -24.71 -29.88
CA PHE A 683 -27.21 -25.38 -29.68
C PHE A 683 -27.12 -26.74 -30.41
N ALA A 684 -28.23 -27.23 -30.99
CA ALA A 684 -28.26 -28.50 -31.72
C ALA A 684 -29.35 -28.46 -32.82
N ARG A 685 -28.93 -28.62 -34.07
CA ARG A 685 -29.80 -28.70 -35.26
C ARG A 685 -29.52 -30.01 -35.99
N SER A 686 -30.55 -30.72 -36.43
CA SER A 686 -30.43 -31.97 -37.20
C SER A 686 -31.74 -32.30 -37.92
N PHE A 687 -31.67 -32.92 -39.11
CA PHE A 687 -32.84 -33.36 -39.91
C PHE A 687 -33.95 -32.29 -40.10
N GLY A 688 -33.57 -31.01 -40.28
CA GLY A 688 -34.54 -29.91 -40.44
C GLY A 688 -35.27 -29.50 -39.15
N MET A 689 -34.82 -30.01 -38.00
CA MET A 689 -35.33 -29.71 -36.67
C MET A 689 -34.23 -29.03 -35.82
N ARG A 690 -34.63 -28.14 -34.92
CA ARG A 690 -33.77 -27.52 -33.92
C ARG A 690 -34.22 -27.85 -32.51
N LEU A 691 -33.27 -28.01 -31.60
CA LEU A 691 -33.57 -28.11 -30.18
C LEU A 691 -33.91 -26.70 -29.66
N ALA A 692 -35.15 -26.53 -29.20
CA ALA A 692 -35.68 -25.27 -28.68
C ALA A 692 -35.74 -25.33 -27.15
N GLU A 693 -35.53 -24.19 -26.50
CA GLU A 693 -35.50 -24.09 -25.04
C GLU A 693 -36.70 -23.28 -24.54
N GLN A 694 -37.21 -23.61 -23.35
CA GLN A 694 -38.31 -22.89 -22.69
C GLN A 694 -37.94 -22.62 -21.23
N GLY A 695 -38.30 -21.44 -20.72
CA GLY A 695 -38.12 -21.05 -19.32
C GLY A 695 -39.42 -20.48 -18.75
N ARG A 696 -39.39 -20.09 -17.47
CA ARG A 696 -40.51 -19.47 -16.76
C ARG A 696 -40.04 -18.20 -16.05
N VAL A 697 -40.87 -17.17 -16.09
CA VAL A 697 -40.69 -15.90 -15.35
C VAL A 697 -42.03 -15.47 -14.78
N GLY A 698 -42.02 -14.59 -13.77
CA GLY A 698 -43.23 -14.00 -13.20
C GLY A 698 -43.91 -13.00 -14.13
N SER A 699 -45.10 -12.57 -13.73
CA SER A 699 -46.03 -11.75 -14.50
C SER A 699 -45.47 -10.36 -14.83
N VAL A 700 -44.73 -9.73 -13.91
CA VAL A 700 -44.01 -8.47 -14.15
C VAL A 700 -42.99 -8.64 -15.28
N ARG A 701 -42.07 -9.60 -15.12
CA ARG A 701 -41.00 -9.89 -16.08
C ARG A 701 -41.54 -10.35 -17.43
N LYS A 702 -42.65 -11.08 -17.46
CA LYS A 702 -43.34 -11.51 -18.68
C LYS A 702 -43.88 -10.32 -19.48
N LYS A 703 -44.39 -9.27 -18.82
CA LYS A 703 -44.78 -8.03 -19.50
C LYS A 703 -43.57 -7.35 -20.13
N GLU A 704 -42.50 -7.18 -19.36
CA GLU A 704 -41.25 -6.58 -19.86
C GLU A 704 -40.65 -7.32 -21.06
N ILE A 705 -40.71 -8.66 -21.08
CA ILE A 705 -40.30 -9.45 -22.25
C ILE A 705 -41.12 -9.11 -23.50
N LEU A 706 -42.43 -8.85 -23.36
CA LEU A 706 -43.28 -8.43 -24.49
C LEU A 706 -42.95 -7.01 -24.92
N ASP A 707 -42.75 -6.09 -23.97
CA ASP A 707 -42.34 -4.72 -24.24
C ASP A 707 -40.96 -4.69 -24.97
N GLU A 708 -39.98 -5.49 -24.51
CA GLU A 708 -38.66 -5.71 -25.13
C GLU A 708 -38.74 -6.31 -26.55
N ILE A 709 -39.81 -7.03 -26.89
CA ILE A 709 -40.03 -7.64 -28.21
C ILE A 709 -40.75 -6.68 -29.18
N TYR A 710 -41.72 -5.89 -28.70
CA TYR A 710 -42.54 -5.02 -29.55
C TYR A 710 -42.02 -3.58 -29.68
N THR A 711 -41.40 -3.04 -28.63
CA THR A 711 -40.91 -1.64 -28.60
C THR A 711 -39.39 -1.53 -28.59
N GLY A 712 -38.68 -2.66 -28.49
CA GLY A 712 -37.24 -2.69 -28.27
C GLY A 712 -36.87 -2.47 -26.80
N PHE A 713 -35.58 -2.28 -26.52
CA PHE A 713 -35.11 -2.17 -25.14
C PHE A 713 -35.33 -0.77 -24.55
N PRO A 714 -35.69 -0.65 -23.25
CA PRO A 714 -35.72 0.63 -22.57
C PRO A 714 -34.31 1.24 -22.47
N ALA A 715 -34.23 2.58 -22.48
CA ALA A 715 -32.97 3.32 -22.44
C ALA A 715 -32.18 3.11 -21.12
N SER A 716 -32.85 2.80 -20.02
CA SER A 716 -32.25 2.36 -18.76
C SER A 716 -33.08 1.25 -18.12
N PRO A 717 -32.47 0.22 -17.50
CA PRO A 717 -33.16 -0.73 -16.62
C PRO A 717 -33.80 -0.05 -15.40
N LYS A 718 -34.82 -0.69 -14.83
CA LYS A 718 -35.46 -0.26 -13.56
C LYS A 718 -34.61 -0.57 -12.33
N LEU A 719 -33.75 -1.58 -12.42
CA LEU A 719 -32.90 -2.01 -11.32
C LEU A 719 -31.47 -1.50 -11.53
N VAL A 720 -30.91 -0.87 -10.49
CA VAL A 720 -29.48 -0.52 -10.41
C VAL A 720 -28.84 -1.39 -9.34
N LEU A 721 -27.82 -2.17 -9.70
CA LEU A 721 -27.05 -3.00 -8.78
C LEU A 721 -25.64 -2.44 -8.63
N TYR A 722 -25.31 -2.06 -7.40
CA TYR A 722 -23.95 -1.75 -6.98
C TYR A 722 -23.26 -3.06 -6.63
N ASP A 723 -22.28 -3.44 -7.45
CA ASP A 723 -21.79 -4.81 -7.60
C ASP A 723 -20.26 -4.90 -7.50
N ILE A 724 -19.75 -6.04 -7.06
CA ILE A 724 -18.31 -6.35 -7.07
C ILE A 724 -18.15 -7.75 -7.65
N GLU A 725 -17.36 -7.92 -8.72
CA GLU A 725 -17.24 -9.23 -9.39
C GLU A 725 -16.71 -10.31 -8.44
N GLY A 726 -15.65 -10.00 -7.67
CA GLY A 726 -15.05 -10.89 -6.68
C GLY A 726 -15.83 -11.10 -5.36
N ASN A 727 -17.00 -10.49 -5.17
CA ASN A 727 -17.79 -10.65 -3.94
C ASN A 727 -18.83 -11.78 -4.07
N SER A 728 -18.91 -12.67 -3.07
CA SER A 728 -19.77 -13.85 -3.11
C SER A 728 -21.26 -13.57 -2.90
N GLU A 729 -21.64 -12.53 -2.17
CA GLU A 729 -23.04 -12.07 -2.13
C GLU A 729 -23.45 -11.44 -3.47
N CYS A 730 -22.60 -10.60 -4.05
CA CYS A 730 -22.80 -9.99 -5.38
C CYS A 730 -22.98 -11.08 -6.45
N LYS A 731 -22.07 -12.08 -6.47
CA LYS A 731 -22.14 -13.22 -7.40
C LYS A 731 -23.47 -13.97 -7.34
N VAL A 732 -24.00 -14.23 -6.14
CA VAL A 732 -25.29 -14.93 -6.00
C VAL A 732 -26.46 -14.07 -6.50
N VAL A 733 -26.39 -12.74 -6.39
CA VAL A 733 -27.36 -11.84 -7.04
C VAL A 733 -27.24 -11.89 -8.57
N ARG A 734 -26.03 -11.92 -9.14
CA ARG A 734 -25.83 -12.09 -10.60
C ARG A 734 -26.27 -13.47 -11.11
N GLU A 735 -26.11 -14.54 -10.31
CA GLU A 735 -26.70 -15.86 -10.58
C GLU A 735 -28.25 -15.75 -10.62
N ALA A 736 -28.88 -15.00 -9.71
CA ALA A 736 -30.33 -14.77 -9.69
C ALA A 736 -30.85 -13.91 -10.86
N LEU A 737 -30.18 -12.81 -11.21
CA LEU A 737 -30.50 -12.01 -12.41
C LEU A 737 -30.44 -12.87 -13.69
N SER A 738 -29.49 -13.80 -13.76
CA SER A 738 -29.38 -14.78 -14.85
C SER A 738 -30.54 -15.79 -14.87
N ILE A 739 -30.96 -16.30 -13.70
CA ILE A 739 -32.06 -17.26 -13.56
C ILE A 739 -33.43 -16.63 -13.88
N LEU A 740 -33.62 -15.36 -13.53
CA LEU A 740 -34.88 -14.62 -13.71
C LEU A 740 -34.95 -13.79 -15.01
N ASP A 741 -33.88 -13.76 -15.80
CA ASP A 741 -33.76 -13.02 -17.08
C ASP A 741 -33.89 -11.48 -16.95
N ILE A 742 -33.53 -10.91 -15.80
CA ILE A 742 -33.77 -9.48 -15.48
C ILE A 742 -32.63 -8.60 -16.01
N CYS A 743 -32.94 -7.60 -16.85
CA CYS A 743 -31.99 -6.54 -17.20
C CYS A 743 -31.70 -5.65 -15.97
N CYS A 744 -30.44 -5.31 -15.75
CA CYS A 744 -30.01 -4.47 -14.63
C CYS A 744 -28.87 -3.54 -15.05
N LEU A 745 -28.87 -2.30 -14.58
CA LEU A 745 -27.72 -1.40 -14.69
C LEU A 745 -26.74 -1.75 -13.58
N ILE A 746 -25.61 -2.34 -13.96
CA ILE A 746 -24.52 -2.64 -13.04
C ILE A 746 -23.66 -1.38 -12.91
N LYS A 747 -23.49 -0.94 -11.66
CA LYS A 747 -22.52 0.09 -11.26
C LYS A 747 -21.41 -0.60 -10.45
N PRO A 748 -20.23 -0.87 -11.03
CA PRO A 748 -19.22 -1.62 -10.31
C PRO A 748 -18.55 -0.81 -9.20
N CYS A 749 -18.31 -1.47 -8.08
CA CYS A 749 -17.82 -0.91 -6.82
C CYS A 749 -16.54 -1.60 -6.33
N PRO A 750 -15.50 -1.83 -7.16
CA PRO A 750 -14.27 -2.49 -6.70
C PRO A 750 -13.64 -1.69 -5.54
N HIS A 751 -12.82 -2.34 -4.72
CA HIS A 751 -12.24 -1.66 -3.55
C HIS A 751 -11.34 -0.50 -4.00
N GLY A 752 -11.45 0.65 -3.32
CA GLY A 752 -10.80 1.90 -3.75
C GLY A 752 -11.59 2.71 -4.79
N ALA A 753 -12.69 2.19 -5.35
CA ALA A 753 -13.63 2.99 -6.13
C ALA A 753 -14.29 4.04 -5.24
N VAL A 754 -14.15 5.32 -5.58
CA VAL A 754 -14.78 6.41 -4.83
C VAL A 754 -16.18 6.73 -5.38
N ARG A 755 -16.42 6.52 -6.68
CA ARG A 755 -17.60 7.04 -7.39
C ARG A 755 -18.86 6.26 -6.99
N HIS A 756 -18.97 5.01 -7.45
CA HIS A 756 -20.14 4.19 -7.22
C HIS A 756 -20.27 3.73 -5.76
N GLN A 757 -19.16 3.64 -5.00
CA GLN A 757 -19.25 3.38 -3.56
C GLN A 757 -19.81 4.58 -2.79
N GLY A 758 -19.45 5.82 -3.15
CA GLY A 758 -20.02 7.03 -2.56
C GLY A 758 -21.53 7.16 -2.83
N GLU A 759 -21.97 6.83 -4.05
CA GLU A 759 -23.41 6.74 -4.38
C GLU A 759 -24.12 5.66 -3.54
N ALA A 760 -23.54 4.46 -3.42
CA ALA A 760 -24.10 3.39 -2.61
C ALA A 760 -24.20 3.76 -1.11
N ALA A 761 -23.17 4.43 -0.57
CA ALA A 761 -23.13 4.94 0.80
C ALA A 761 -24.24 5.96 1.08
N ALA A 762 -24.47 6.88 0.14
CA ALA A 762 -25.55 7.85 0.22
C ALA A 762 -26.94 7.17 0.21
N LEU A 763 -27.13 6.14 -0.63
CA LEU A 763 -28.37 5.38 -0.73
C LEU A 763 -28.70 4.55 0.52
N VAL A 764 -27.71 4.00 1.22
CA VAL A 764 -27.92 3.26 2.49
C VAL A 764 -27.81 4.13 3.75
N HIS A 765 -27.65 5.45 3.58
CA HIS A 765 -27.48 6.44 4.66
C HIS A 765 -26.38 6.09 5.68
N ASN A 766 -25.30 5.43 5.22
CA ASN A 766 -24.17 5.00 6.07
C ASN A 766 -22.84 5.32 5.37
N THR A 767 -22.04 6.18 6.00
CA THR A 767 -20.76 6.68 5.49
C THR A 767 -19.54 5.89 5.98
N GLU A 768 -19.70 4.94 6.91
CA GLU A 768 -18.58 4.20 7.50
C GLU A 768 -18.35 2.83 6.85
N THR A 769 -19.40 2.05 6.60
CA THR A 769 -19.30 0.74 5.93
C THR A 769 -20.55 0.38 5.14
N VAL A 770 -20.43 0.27 3.81
CA VAL A 770 -21.51 -0.18 2.92
C VAL A 770 -21.46 -1.69 2.76
N LYS A 771 -22.58 -2.38 3.03
CA LYS A 771 -22.70 -3.81 2.72
C LYS A 771 -23.15 -4.03 1.28
N PHE A 772 -22.19 -4.32 0.40
CA PHE A 772 -22.46 -4.78 -0.96
C PHE A 772 -22.94 -6.25 -1.00
N PRO A 773 -23.75 -6.65 -1.99
CA PRO A 773 -24.35 -5.82 -3.04
C PRO A 773 -25.41 -4.85 -2.49
N VAL A 774 -25.62 -3.72 -3.17
CA VAL A 774 -26.76 -2.82 -2.91
C VAL A 774 -27.62 -2.74 -4.17
N LEU A 775 -28.93 -2.94 -4.04
CA LEU A 775 -29.89 -2.81 -5.14
C LEU A 775 -30.79 -1.60 -4.89
N LEU A 776 -30.94 -0.74 -5.90
CA LEU A 776 -31.99 0.27 -5.98
C LEU A 776 -33.03 -0.17 -7.02
N ASP A 777 -34.28 -0.27 -6.62
CA ASP A 777 -35.42 -0.41 -7.55
C ASP A 777 -35.97 0.99 -7.87
N VAL A 778 -35.59 1.53 -9.04
CA VAL A 778 -35.97 2.87 -9.48
C VAL A 778 -37.48 2.99 -9.73
N SER A 779 -38.22 1.87 -9.81
CA SER A 779 -39.67 1.89 -10.02
C SER A 779 -40.50 2.06 -8.75
N THR A 780 -39.91 1.80 -7.58
CA THR A 780 -40.53 2.01 -6.25
C THR A 780 -39.79 3.01 -5.37
N GLY A 781 -38.48 3.18 -5.59
CA GLY A 781 -37.56 3.93 -4.72
C GLY A 781 -36.91 3.07 -3.63
N ASP A 782 -37.20 1.77 -3.56
CA ASP A 782 -36.68 0.88 -2.51
C ASP A 782 -35.19 0.59 -2.68
N VAL A 783 -34.47 0.57 -1.56
CA VAL A 783 -33.04 0.21 -1.47
C VAL A 783 -32.87 -1.02 -0.59
N PHE A 784 -32.14 -2.03 -1.07
CA PHE A 784 -31.89 -3.30 -0.38
C PHE A 784 -30.39 -3.55 -0.24
N SER A 785 -29.94 -4.10 0.90
CA SER A 785 -28.51 -4.31 1.18
C SER A 785 -28.17 -5.76 1.51
N GLY A 786 -27.19 -6.30 0.80
CA GLY A 786 -26.79 -7.70 0.88
C GLY A 786 -27.71 -8.65 0.12
N ALA A 787 -27.17 -9.79 -0.29
CA ALA A 787 -27.84 -10.73 -1.18
C ALA A 787 -29.14 -11.28 -0.60
N LYS A 788 -29.26 -11.48 0.71
CA LYS A 788 -30.47 -12.07 1.33
C LYS A 788 -31.73 -11.26 1.04
N GLU A 789 -31.65 -9.94 1.15
CA GLU A 789 -32.79 -9.03 0.98
C GLU A 789 -33.10 -8.86 -0.50
N ILE A 790 -32.06 -8.63 -1.30
CA ILE A 790 -32.12 -8.52 -2.75
C ILE A 790 -32.74 -9.77 -3.39
N LEU A 791 -32.31 -10.98 -3.00
CA LEU A 791 -32.88 -12.23 -3.50
C LEU A 791 -34.36 -12.36 -3.16
N ASN A 792 -34.78 -11.96 -1.96
CA ASN A 792 -36.20 -11.99 -1.60
C ASN A 792 -37.01 -11.02 -2.47
N HIS A 793 -36.56 -9.77 -2.66
CA HIS A 793 -37.21 -8.79 -3.55
C HIS A 793 -37.34 -9.33 -4.98
N LEU A 794 -36.22 -9.79 -5.56
CA LEU A 794 -36.19 -10.29 -6.94
C LEU A 794 -37.13 -11.48 -7.16
N TYR A 795 -37.17 -12.46 -6.25
CA TYR A 795 -38.05 -13.63 -6.39
C TYR A 795 -39.52 -13.33 -6.06
N ILE A 796 -39.81 -12.36 -5.18
CA ILE A 796 -41.18 -11.91 -4.92
C ILE A 796 -41.75 -11.15 -6.13
N VAL A 797 -41.03 -10.17 -6.67
CA VAL A 797 -41.53 -9.27 -7.73
C VAL A 797 -41.44 -9.90 -9.12
N TYR A 798 -40.34 -10.56 -9.46
CA TYR A 798 -40.09 -11.07 -10.83
C TYR A 798 -40.38 -12.57 -10.99
N LEU A 799 -40.83 -13.26 -9.92
CA LEU A 799 -41.33 -14.65 -9.95
C LEU A 799 -42.57 -14.86 -9.06
N ASP A 800 -43.46 -13.87 -9.02
CA ASP A 800 -44.83 -13.94 -8.47
C ASP A 800 -44.93 -14.56 -7.05
N GLY A 801 -44.12 -14.06 -6.12
CA GLY A 801 -44.12 -14.49 -4.71
C GLY A 801 -43.32 -15.76 -4.41
N ALA A 802 -42.49 -16.24 -5.34
CA ALA A 802 -41.63 -17.41 -5.12
C ALA A 802 -40.56 -17.17 -4.05
N ARG A 803 -39.99 -18.25 -3.52
CA ARG A 803 -38.82 -18.22 -2.62
C ARG A 803 -37.52 -18.47 -3.40
N PRO A 804 -36.39 -17.82 -3.05
CA PRO A 804 -35.08 -18.13 -3.62
C PRO A 804 -34.70 -19.62 -3.47
N PRO A 805 -34.13 -20.28 -4.49
CA PRO A 805 -33.65 -21.66 -4.41
C PRO A 805 -32.52 -21.84 -3.38
N SER A 806 -32.52 -22.96 -2.65
CA SER A 806 -31.51 -23.27 -1.64
C SER A 806 -30.08 -23.46 -2.17
N HIS A 807 -29.90 -23.64 -3.49
CA HIS A 807 -28.59 -23.71 -4.12
C HIS A 807 -27.94 -22.33 -4.35
N LEU A 808 -28.70 -21.23 -4.27
CA LEU A 808 -28.17 -19.86 -4.27
C LEU A 808 -27.56 -19.55 -2.90
N SER A 809 -26.39 -20.11 -2.64
CA SER A 809 -25.72 -20.08 -1.34
C SER A 809 -24.37 -19.36 -1.40
N THR A 810 -24.18 -18.37 -0.54
CA THR A 810 -22.92 -17.60 -0.42
C THR A 810 -21.73 -18.51 -0.16
N LYS A 811 -21.86 -19.52 0.71
CA LYS A 811 -20.81 -20.52 0.98
C LYS A 811 -20.38 -21.28 -0.28
N ALA A 812 -21.32 -21.55 -1.20
CA ALA A 812 -21.04 -22.22 -2.47
C ALA A 812 -20.49 -21.26 -3.55
N ALA A 813 -20.58 -19.94 -3.33
CA ALA A 813 -19.89 -18.93 -4.13
C ALA A 813 -18.47 -18.64 -3.58
N ASP A 814 -18.29 -18.57 -2.25
CA ASP A 814 -16.98 -18.44 -1.58
C ASP A 814 -15.99 -19.53 -2.04
N ILE A 815 -16.45 -20.78 -2.05
CA ILE A 815 -15.64 -21.92 -2.51
C ILE A 815 -15.32 -21.80 -4.01
N ALA A 816 -16.25 -21.30 -4.81
CA ALA A 816 -16.11 -21.23 -6.27
C ALA A 816 -15.12 -20.15 -6.73
N LEU A 817 -15.06 -19.02 -6.01
CA LEU A 817 -14.06 -17.97 -6.23
C LEU A 817 -12.65 -18.55 -5.97
N ARG A 818 -12.44 -19.15 -4.80
CA ARG A 818 -11.15 -19.73 -4.37
C ARG A 818 -10.67 -20.90 -5.23
N VAL A 819 -11.58 -21.75 -5.72
CA VAL A 819 -11.25 -22.89 -6.59
C VAL A 819 -11.06 -22.46 -8.05
N GLY A 820 -11.44 -21.23 -8.42
CA GLY A 820 -11.36 -20.71 -9.78
C GLY A 820 -9.94 -20.51 -10.32
N GLY A 821 -8.93 -20.43 -9.46
CA GLY A 821 -7.50 -20.48 -9.82
C GLY A 821 -6.95 -19.32 -10.63
N LYS A 822 -7.76 -18.30 -10.95
CA LYS A 822 -7.30 -17.04 -11.57
C LYS A 822 -6.74 -16.08 -10.51
N LYS A 823 -5.94 -15.12 -10.96
CA LYS A 823 -5.38 -14.03 -10.14
C LYS A 823 -6.50 -13.32 -9.36
N GLU A 824 -6.68 -13.65 -8.09
CA GLU A 824 -7.86 -13.31 -7.26
C GLU A 824 -7.94 -11.81 -6.85
N VAL A 825 -7.11 -10.95 -7.44
CA VAL A 825 -6.60 -9.75 -6.76
C VAL A 825 -6.37 -8.51 -7.63
N ASP A 826 -6.69 -8.54 -8.93
CA ASP A 826 -6.56 -7.35 -9.78
C ASP A 826 -7.94 -6.68 -10.00
N SER A 827 -8.96 -7.44 -10.42
CA SER A 827 -10.35 -6.96 -10.60
C SER A 827 -11.08 -6.56 -9.30
N CYS A 828 -10.50 -6.88 -8.15
CA CYS A 828 -10.95 -6.43 -6.85
C CYS A 828 -10.69 -4.93 -6.61
N TYR A 829 -9.99 -4.20 -7.49
CA TYR A 829 -9.56 -2.82 -7.27
C TYR A 829 -9.87 -1.86 -8.42
N ALA A 830 -10.09 -0.59 -8.09
CA ALA A 830 -10.26 0.47 -9.08
C ALA A 830 -8.97 0.74 -9.88
N SER A 831 -9.08 0.70 -11.21
CA SER A 831 -8.09 1.20 -12.17
C SER A 831 -8.47 2.61 -12.62
N PRO A 832 -7.52 3.57 -12.73
CA PRO A 832 -7.80 4.92 -13.22
C PRO A 832 -8.47 4.94 -14.61
N THR A 833 -9.74 5.33 -14.63
CA THR A 833 -10.62 5.18 -15.80
C THR A 833 -11.40 6.46 -16.10
N LYS A 834 -11.42 6.85 -17.37
CA LYS A 834 -12.27 7.88 -17.98
C LYS A 834 -13.70 7.34 -18.10
N MET A 835 -14.67 8.01 -17.50
CA MET A 835 -16.06 7.53 -17.53
C MET A 835 -16.71 7.67 -18.92
N PRO A 836 -17.54 6.71 -19.35
CA PRO A 836 -18.40 6.87 -20.53
C PRO A 836 -19.51 7.89 -20.26
N VAL A 837 -20.06 8.48 -21.32
CA VAL A 837 -21.21 9.41 -21.23
C VAL A 837 -22.51 8.64 -21.00
N VAL A 838 -22.62 7.45 -21.59
CA VAL A 838 -23.74 6.51 -21.42
C VAL A 838 -23.23 5.10 -21.11
N PRO A 839 -23.89 4.32 -20.23
CA PRO A 839 -23.45 2.97 -19.88
C PRO A 839 -23.27 2.05 -21.09
N LEU A 840 -22.24 1.21 -21.05
CA LEU A 840 -22.01 0.17 -22.05
C LEU A 840 -23.11 -0.90 -21.95
N THR A 841 -23.26 -1.78 -22.95
CA THR A 841 -24.20 -2.91 -22.91
C THR A 841 -23.44 -4.23 -22.99
N LEU A 842 -23.65 -5.13 -22.03
CA LEU A 842 -23.02 -6.45 -21.99
C LEU A 842 -24.07 -7.57 -22.03
N TRP A 843 -24.05 -8.37 -23.08
CA TRP A 843 -24.82 -9.61 -23.16
C TRP A 843 -23.99 -10.75 -22.58
N ALA A 844 -24.48 -11.32 -21.47
CA ALA A 844 -23.72 -12.27 -20.65
C ALA A 844 -24.65 -13.19 -19.84
N TYR A 845 -24.09 -14.24 -19.23
CA TYR A 845 -24.73 -14.99 -18.16
C TYR A 845 -23.66 -15.43 -17.15
N GLU A 846 -24.05 -15.61 -15.89
CA GLU A 846 -23.09 -15.72 -14.78
C GLU A 846 -22.17 -16.94 -14.90
N ALA A 847 -22.67 -18.06 -15.41
CA ALA A 847 -21.92 -19.31 -15.57
C ALA A 847 -20.94 -19.35 -16.78
N SER A 848 -20.75 -18.25 -17.52
CA SER A 848 -19.77 -18.20 -18.63
C SER A 848 -18.41 -17.67 -18.17
N PRO A 849 -17.31 -18.43 -18.30
CA PRO A 849 -15.97 -17.97 -17.89
C PRO A 849 -15.42 -16.87 -18.80
N PHE A 850 -15.90 -16.77 -20.04
CA PHE A 850 -15.58 -15.68 -20.97
C PHE A 850 -16.32 -14.39 -20.60
N CYS A 851 -17.56 -14.50 -20.13
CA CYS A 851 -18.29 -13.34 -19.61
C CYS A 851 -17.71 -12.87 -18.28
N ALA A 852 -17.23 -13.80 -17.44
CA ALA A 852 -16.59 -13.47 -16.17
C ALA A 852 -15.43 -12.49 -16.36
N VAL A 853 -14.43 -12.81 -17.22
CA VAL A 853 -13.26 -11.91 -17.45
C VAL A 853 -13.62 -10.52 -17.99
N VAL A 854 -14.71 -10.41 -18.75
CA VAL A 854 -15.19 -9.09 -19.24
C VAL A 854 -15.84 -8.31 -18.11
N ARG A 855 -16.67 -8.94 -17.26
CA ARG A 855 -17.20 -8.28 -16.05
C ARG A 855 -16.09 -7.94 -15.05
N ASP A 856 -15.05 -8.76 -14.97
CA ASP A 856 -13.84 -8.58 -14.15
C ASP A 856 -13.15 -7.24 -14.50
N LYS A 857 -12.89 -7.00 -15.78
CA LYS A 857 -12.27 -5.75 -16.27
C LYS A 857 -13.22 -4.55 -16.21
N LEU A 858 -14.50 -4.72 -16.56
CA LEU A 858 -15.51 -3.67 -16.38
C LEU A 858 -15.65 -3.29 -14.89
N CYS A 859 -15.50 -4.26 -13.99
CA CYS A 859 -15.48 -4.03 -12.55
C CYS A 859 -14.24 -3.26 -12.12
N GLU A 860 -13.04 -3.74 -12.48
CA GLU A 860 -11.76 -3.06 -12.25
C GLU A 860 -11.80 -1.58 -12.67
N MET A 861 -12.38 -1.29 -13.83
CA MET A 861 -12.39 0.05 -14.42
C MET A 861 -13.55 0.95 -13.92
N GLU A 862 -14.34 0.53 -12.92
CA GLU A 862 -15.57 1.24 -12.49
C GLU A 862 -16.58 1.49 -13.66
N LEU A 863 -16.52 0.74 -14.77
CA LEU A 863 -17.29 1.04 -15.97
C LEU A 863 -18.77 0.63 -15.80
N PRO A 864 -19.74 1.57 -15.83
CA PRO A 864 -21.15 1.22 -15.68
C PRO A 864 -21.67 0.53 -16.94
N TYR A 865 -22.41 -0.58 -16.78
CA TYR A 865 -22.93 -1.34 -17.92
C TYR A 865 -24.33 -1.92 -17.67
N ILE A 866 -25.15 -1.93 -18.72
CA ILE A 866 -26.43 -2.64 -18.76
C ILE A 866 -26.15 -4.12 -18.99
N LEU A 867 -26.37 -4.94 -17.97
CA LEU A 867 -26.33 -6.39 -18.09
C LEU A 867 -27.60 -6.89 -18.78
N ARG A 868 -27.42 -7.66 -19.86
CA ARG A 868 -28.48 -8.35 -20.60
C ARG A 868 -28.33 -9.87 -20.44
N PRO A 869 -29.03 -10.49 -19.47
CA PRO A 869 -28.94 -11.93 -19.25
C PRO A 869 -29.22 -12.77 -20.50
N CYS A 870 -28.34 -13.74 -20.74
CA CYS A 870 -28.35 -14.68 -21.85
C CYS A 870 -28.31 -16.14 -21.35
N ALA A 871 -28.94 -16.43 -20.22
CA ALA A 871 -29.07 -17.79 -19.70
C ALA A 871 -29.80 -18.71 -20.72
N ARG A 872 -29.66 -20.03 -20.58
CA ARG A 872 -30.34 -21.02 -21.42
C ARG A 872 -31.87 -20.84 -21.29
N ALA A 873 -32.57 -20.92 -22.41
CA ALA A 873 -33.96 -20.48 -22.63
C ALA A 873 -34.28 -18.97 -22.58
N SER A 874 -33.30 -18.07 -22.40
CA SER A 874 -33.57 -16.63 -22.53
C SER A 874 -33.92 -16.24 -23.96
N VAL A 875 -34.98 -15.43 -24.12
CA VAL A 875 -35.36 -14.80 -25.40
C VAL A 875 -34.25 -13.93 -25.97
N ARG A 876 -33.33 -13.45 -25.12
CA ARG A 876 -32.18 -12.64 -25.53
C ARG A 876 -31.20 -13.41 -26.40
N ARG A 877 -31.20 -14.75 -26.33
CA ARG A 877 -30.44 -15.61 -27.24
C ARG A 877 -30.95 -15.50 -28.68
N ASP A 878 -32.27 -15.48 -28.86
CA ASP A 878 -32.91 -15.28 -30.15
C ASP A 878 -32.74 -13.82 -30.63
N GLN A 879 -32.90 -12.82 -29.75
CA GLN A 879 -32.66 -11.41 -30.08
C GLN A 879 -31.22 -11.16 -30.55
N LEU A 880 -30.22 -11.69 -29.83
CA LEU A 880 -28.81 -11.56 -30.21
C LEU A 880 -28.53 -12.29 -31.53
N GLN A 881 -29.00 -13.53 -31.69
CA GLN A 881 -28.91 -14.29 -32.95
C GLN A 881 -29.49 -13.51 -34.15
N LYS A 882 -30.59 -12.77 -33.97
CA LYS A 882 -31.18 -11.91 -35.01
C LYS A 882 -30.37 -10.63 -35.26
N ARG A 883 -29.75 -10.05 -34.24
CA ARG A 883 -28.98 -8.79 -34.33
C ARG A 883 -27.60 -8.96 -34.97
N THR A 884 -26.94 -10.10 -34.77
CA THR A 884 -25.55 -10.33 -35.19
C THR A 884 -25.39 -11.47 -36.20
N GLY A 885 -26.46 -12.24 -36.47
CA GLY A 885 -26.41 -13.48 -37.22
C GLY A 885 -25.79 -14.67 -36.46
N THR A 886 -25.32 -14.50 -35.22
CA THR A 886 -24.71 -15.57 -34.42
C THR A 886 -24.84 -15.32 -32.91
N PHE A 887 -25.41 -16.26 -32.16
CA PHE A 887 -25.32 -16.24 -30.70
C PHE A 887 -23.93 -16.64 -30.23
N GLN A 888 -23.22 -15.69 -29.64
CA GLN A 888 -21.99 -15.88 -28.88
C GLN A 888 -22.02 -14.87 -27.71
N VAL A 889 -21.46 -15.23 -26.56
CA VAL A 889 -21.33 -14.32 -25.41
C VAL A 889 -19.97 -14.54 -24.70
N PRO A 890 -19.29 -13.49 -24.19
CA PRO A 890 -19.75 -12.10 -24.07
C PRO A 890 -20.01 -11.43 -25.43
N TYR A 891 -20.91 -10.46 -25.45
CA TYR A 891 -21.03 -9.51 -26.55
C TYR A 891 -21.17 -8.12 -25.93
N LEU A 892 -20.19 -7.26 -26.21
CA LEU A 892 -20.15 -5.89 -25.74
C LEU A 892 -20.65 -4.97 -26.87
N GLU A 893 -21.52 -4.04 -26.51
CA GLU A 893 -21.93 -2.92 -27.35
C GLU A 893 -21.56 -1.62 -26.64
N ASP A 894 -20.86 -0.73 -27.33
CA ASP A 894 -20.48 0.58 -26.81
C ASP A 894 -21.22 1.70 -27.56
N PRO A 895 -22.27 2.30 -26.96
CA PRO A 895 -23.01 3.39 -27.57
C PRO A 895 -22.24 4.72 -27.62
N ASN A 896 -21.09 4.85 -26.93
CA ASN A 896 -20.27 6.06 -26.95
C ASN A 896 -19.39 6.14 -28.22
N THR A 897 -19.07 4.98 -28.83
CA THR A 897 -18.18 4.86 -30.00
C THR A 897 -18.83 4.14 -31.18
N ASN A 898 -19.96 3.46 -30.97
CA ASN A 898 -20.61 2.50 -31.87
C ASN A 898 -19.82 1.19 -32.14
N VAL A 899 -18.82 0.88 -31.32
CA VAL A 899 -18.07 -0.40 -31.39
C VAL A 899 -18.88 -1.56 -30.81
N ASN A 900 -18.76 -2.75 -31.42
CA ASN A 900 -19.46 -3.97 -31.03
C ASN A 900 -18.50 -5.17 -31.16
N LEU A 901 -18.35 -6.00 -30.12
CA LEU A 901 -17.30 -7.03 -30.03
C LEU A 901 -17.79 -8.33 -29.34
N PHE A 902 -17.25 -9.49 -29.72
CA PHE A 902 -17.53 -10.79 -29.08
C PHE A 902 -16.36 -11.37 -28.28
N GLU A 903 -15.14 -11.27 -28.78
CA GLU A 903 -14.03 -11.99 -28.18
C GLU A 903 -13.58 -11.32 -26.89
N SER A 904 -13.51 -12.08 -25.79
CA SER A 904 -13.26 -11.51 -24.47
C SER A 904 -11.90 -10.81 -24.34
N ALA A 905 -10.91 -11.20 -25.16
CA ALA A 905 -9.62 -10.52 -25.24
C ALA A 905 -9.73 -9.18 -26.00
N GLU A 906 -10.33 -9.18 -27.19
CA GLU A 906 -10.57 -7.97 -27.98
C GLU A 906 -11.43 -6.95 -27.20
N ILE A 907 -12.41 -7.43 -26.42
CA ILE A 907 -13.24 -6.61 -25.53
C ILE A 907 -12.39 -5.93 -24.43
N ILE A 908 -11.45 -6.65 -23.82
CA ILE A 908 -10.59 -6.12 -22.74
C ILE A 908 -9.62 -5.08 -23.30
N GLU A 909 -8.90 -5.43 -24.38
CA GLU A 909 -8.00 -4.53 -25.11
C GLU A 909 -8.73 -3.25 -25.57
N TYR A 910 -9.96 -3.40 -26.07
CA TYR A 910 -10.82 -2.29 -26.45
C TYR A 910 -11.16 -1.37 -25.27
N ILE A 911 -11.72 -1.87 -24.17
CA ILE A 911 -12.12 -1.00 -23.04
C ILE A 911 -10.91 -0.37 -22.34
N GLU A 912 -9.78 -1.07 -22.28
CA GLU A 912 -8.51 -0.51 -21.81
C GLU A 912 -8.04 0.64 -22.72
N SER A 913 -8.10 0.50 -24.05
CA SER A 913 -7.70 1.55 -24.99
C SER A 913 -8.61 2.79 -25.01
N GLN A 914 -9.92 2.64 -24.79
CA GLN A 914 -10.88 3.75 -24.93
C GLN A 914 -11.21 4.47 -23.63
N TYR A 915 -11.16 3.73 -22.50
CA TYR A 915 -11.54 4.22 -21.18
C TYR A 915 -10.40 4.19 -20.17
N GLY A 916 -9.32 3.45 -20.42
CA GLY A 916 -8.08 3.65 -19.68
C GLY A 916 -7.63 5.10 -19.79
N VAL A 917 -7.16 5.66 -18.68
CA VAL A 917 -6.44 6.94 -18.73
C VAL A 917 -5.02 6.64 -19.20
N GLU A 918 -4.62 7.17 -20.36
CA GLU A 918 -3.22 7.12 -20.82
C GLU A 918 -2.29 7.65 -19.72
N SER A 919 -1.18 6.95 -19.51
CA SER A 919 -0.37 7.00 -18.27
C SER A 919 0.92 7.78 -18.39
#